data_AF-A0A223S9V6-F1
#
_entry.id   AF-A0A223S9V6-F1
#
_cell.length_a   1.000
_cell.length_b   1.000
_cell.length_c   1.000
_cell.angle_alpha   90.00
_cell.angle_beta   90.00
_cell.angle_gamma   90.00
#
_symmetry.space_group_name_H-M   'P 1'
#
loop_
_entity.id
_entity.type
_entity.pdbx_description
1 polymer ?
#
loop_
_entity_poly.entity_id
_entity_poly.type
_entity_poly.pdbx_seq_one_letter_code
_entity_poly.pdbx_strand_id
1 'polypeptide(L)'
;MTLSRRTLFRGGVVLGGAVALDRRDPPLALADDSAMVVRQATNIALSHHGGIGRIVFDAVNSLWLLPVAGGSARRLTDDAEDATWPSFFPDGKRVAFQSFRDGAYDICAVDLSSRKVERLTSGPQYDLDPSVSPDGRRLVHVSDTGGRSAVWLLHLDSGCPRSLVGADDDRSYHAPTWHPDGDRIAYVAGEGTIETLHLPSGRRKVLHTAPEGQWFRGTSYGPGGELAYILVDGPRATLYLDGRALTGRDEEPAQLPPAWISRKELAYGADGEIRRRAIDGSGLQAIPFSVALAPPGRPPRIRTPLAPPKESTVRGVAGPALSPDASSVCFRAMGALWLLRLGGKAEKIVDDGYFSSDPAWFPDGRSIVYSSDRSGVPNLWRHTFGGGDERLTDLPNGAMVPSVAPTGDRIAFQDESGATHVLDVASGKTRQIAEATYFPGKPSWSPDGRRVAMAVVEAASERDTAGHNHIMVVDTETGKATTQPVAPHRSIATRGDDGPVWSPDGASMLAVIESLVHRVPVASDGTVTGAPVALSPMVADSVSVSAEGNVLFLSLGKLVLLGDRQYVPPITCTMPDPPPRKVIRAGALWDGRSDGYRNDVDITVEDGVITAVEDARPENTPSVEATTVIPGLIDVHNHWHFRGRQWGSRQGPLWLAYGVTTSRSTGDPAYHMLETREAIHSGARVGPRFLGSGEPLDGSRCYFGFMRCVTSEEQLLRELQRIIGLDYNVVKSYQRLPVALERTLVRHLRRAGIPVVSHYLYPAVATGLNGMEHTGGGNRLGYSRTLSAAGGRTADDTIQLLSESHMWVSSTLLFAHEMFLETPDLIEDRRTKVLFPWWEYERLLEKVREAPDNEINKAWTEGDVDLLLRVHKAGGTVVAGTDAPLDDVGVGIHQNLRAMVKYGFSPREALQTATTNAARCLGASDLGVVRPGARADLLAIDGDPLNDINDAARIERVFVDGRSYRIPELLAPFEDLTTPRGASTPAPRLHGCCRIQKGK
;
A
#
# COMPACT_ATOMS: atom_id res chain seq x y z
N MET A 1 54.61 -16.00 -0.68
CA MET A 1 55.71 -16.75 -1.30
C MET A 1 55.46 -16.83 -2.80
N THR A 2 56.42 -16.35 -3.57
CA THR A 2 56.48 -16.31 -5.04
C THR A 2 56.93 -17.66 -5.62
N LEU A 3 56.67 -17.82 -6.94
CA LEU A 3 57.22 -18.77 -7.93
C LEU A 3 56.24 -19.87 -8.40
N SER A 4 56.21 -20.31 -9.67
CA SER A 4 56.52 -19.72 -10.98
C SER A 4 56.08 -20.74 -12.07
N ARG A 5 55.81 -20.25 -13.29
CA ARG A 5 55.57 -21.01 -14.52
C ARG A 5 56.87 -21.61 -15.10
N ARG A 6 56.83 -22.88 -15.54
CA ARG A 6 57.53 -23.54 -16.69
C ARG A 6 57.42 -25.06 -16.47
N THR A 7 57.07 -25.95 -17.41
CA THR A 7 57.65 -26.09 -18.76
C THR A 7 56.71 -26.91 -19.65
N LEU A 8 56.64 -26.48 -20.91
CA LEU A 8 55.94 -27.11 -22.04
C LEU A 8 56.81 -28.13 -22.81
N PHE A 9 56.10 -29.02 -23.51
CA PHE A 9 56.42 -29.78 -24.73
C PHE A 9 57.35 -31.02 -24.69
N ARG A 10 56.76 -32.17 -25.07
CA ARG A 10 57.24 -33.01 -26.19
C ARG A 10 56.17 -34.03 -26.63
N GLY A 11 55.99 -34.15 -27.95
CA GLY A 11 55.46 -35.33 -28.64
C GLY A 11 54.04 -35.17 -29.22
N GLY A 12 53.96 -34.94 -30.54
CA GLY A 12 52.69 -34.92 -31.29
C GLY A 12 52.54 -36.11 -32.22
N VAL A 13 51.31 -36.35 -32.69
CA VAL A 13 50.94 -36.86 -34.02
C VAL A 13 49.56 -36.31 -34.37
N VAL A 14 49.41 -35.79 -35.59
CA VAL A 14 48.17 -35.25 -36.19
C VAL A 14 47.54 -36.31 -37.09
N LEU A 15 46.23 -36.54 -36.91
CA LEU A 15 45.23 -37.05 -37.87
C LEU A 15 43.88 -36.62 -37.24
N GLY A 16 43.09 -35.68 -37.75
CA GLY A 16 42.55 -35.60 -39.10
C GLY A 16 41.05 -35.93 -39.06
N GLY A 17 40.24 -35.05 -38.45
CA GLY A 17 38.78 -35.21 -38.37
C GLY A 17 38.10 -33.92 -37.91
N ALA A 18 37.44 -33.22 -38.82
CA ALA A 18 36.70 -32.01 -38.53
C ALA A 18 35.43 -32.34 -37.73
N VAL A 19 35.47 -32.05 -36.42
CA VAL A 19 34.27 -31.95 -35.58
C VAL A 19 34.14 -30.48 -35.21
N ALA A 20 33.05 -29.85 -35.63
CA ALA A 20 32.67 -28.52 -35.19
C ALA A 20 32.48 -28.56 -33.66
N LEU A 21 33.41 -27.97 -32.92
CA LEU A 21 33.29 -27.76 -31.49
C LEU A 21 32.29 -26.63 -31.25
N ASP A 22 31.02 -27.03 -31.16
CA ASP A 22 29.97 -26.28 -30.48
C ASP A 22 30.47 -25.99 -29.05
N ARG A 23 30.91 -24.76 -28.79
CA ARG A 23 31.21 -24.30 -27.43
C ARG A 23 29.89 -24.20 -26.68
N ARG A 24 29.41 -25.34 -26.19
CA ARG A 24 28.49 -25.37 -25.06
C ARG A 24 29.28 -24.90 -23.86
N ASP A 25 29.13 -23.63 -23.50
CA ASP A 25 29.32 -23.26 -22.10
C ASP A 25 28.46 -24.22 -21.28
N PRO A 26 29.01 -24.88 -20.25
CA PRO A 26 28.19 -25.74 -19.42
C PRO A 26 27.05 -24.88 -18.86
N PRO A 27 25.82 -25.40 -18.78
CA PRO A 27 24.87 -24.77 -17.88
C PRO A 27 25.57 -24.72 -16.53
N LEU A 28 25.53 -23.56 -15.87
CA LEU A 28 25.51 -23.59 -14.43
C LEU A 28 24.26 -24.39 -14.10
N ALA A 29 24.45 -25.70 -13.98
CA ALA A 29 23.57 -26.54 -13.23
C ALA A 29 23.57 -25.89 -11.85
N LEU A 30 22.52 -25.14 -11.55
CA LEU A 30 21.95 -25.21 -10.23
C LEU A 30 21.39 -26.64 -10.10
N ALA A 31 22.29 -27.62 -10.06
CA ALA A 31 22.07 -28.92 -9.45
C ALA A 31 22.39 -28.73 -7.95
N ASP A 32 21.77 -27.70 -7.38
CA ASP A 32 21.54 -27.62 -5.96
C ASP A 32 20.10 -28.10 -5.83
N ASP A 33 19.86 -29.23 -5.16
CA ASP A 33 18.53 -29.78 -4.94
C ASP A 33 17.60 -28.81 -4.15
N SER A 34 18.11 -27.62 -3.78
CA SER A 34 17.40 -26.53 -3.12
C SER A 34 16.89 -25.41 -4.04
N ALA A 35 17.12 -25.45 -5.35
CA ALA A 35 16.62 -24.42 -6.27
C ALA A 35 15.12 -24.60 -6.55
N MET A 36 14.34 -23.54 -6.36
CA MET A 36 12.91 -23.55 -6.69
C MET A 36 12.74 -23.40 -8.20
N VAL A 37 12.01 -24.34 -8.83
CA VAL A 37 11.84 -24.39 -10.29
C VAL A 37 10.39 -24.11 -10.67
N VAL A 38 10.19 -22.97 -11.32
CA VAL A 38 8.88 -22.50 -11.78
C VAL A 38 8.68 -22.84 -13.27
N ARG A 39 7.47 -23.26 -13.66
CA ARG A 39 7.11 -23.71 -15.03
C ARG A 39 5.92 -23.00 -15.65
N GLN A 40 5.21 -22.21 -14.86
CA GLN A 40 4.20 -21.27 -15.32
C GLN A 40 4.57 -19.89 -14.80
N ALA A 41 4.06 -18.81 -15.37
CA ALA A 41 4.27 -17.48 -14.82
C ALA A 41 3.09 -16.57 -15.13
N THR A 42 2.63 -15.80 -14.14
CA THR A 42 1.51 -14.89 -14.34
C THR A 42 1.97 -13.63 -15.12
N ASN A 43 1.23 -13.27 -16.18
CA ASN A 43 1.49 -12.13 -17.07
C ASN A 43 2.91 -12.08 -17.67
N ILE A 44 3.16 -12.90 -18.70
CA ILE A 44 4.46 -13.00 -19.39
C ILE A 44 4.55 -12.01 -20.55
N ALA A 45 5.55 -11.11 -20.53
CA ALA A 45 5.96 -10.38 -21.73
C ALA A 45 7.07 -11.16 -22.44
N LEU A 46 7.08 -11.14 -23.77
CA LEU A 46 8.10 -11.83 -24.55
C LEU A 46 8.44 -11.13 -25.87
N SER A 47 9.62 -11.45 -26.36
CA SER A 47 10.11 -11.09 -27.69
C SER A 47 10.78 -12.31 -28.33
N HIS A 48 10.82 -12.35 -29.66
CA HIS A 48 11.40 -13.46 -30.41
C HIS A 48 12.37 -12.96 -31.47
N HIS A 49 13.46 -13.70 -31.67
CA HIS A 49 14.39 -13.46 -32.76
C HIS A 49 14.52 -14.69 -33.67
N GLY A 50 13.92 -14.60 -34.86
CA GLY A 50 13.83 -15.71 -35.82
C GLY A 50 15.19 -16.21 -36.33
N GLY A 51 16.19 -15.33 -36.47
CA GLY A 51 17.51 -15.71 -36.98
C GLY A 51 18.30 -16.67 -36.08
N ILE A 52 17.98 -16.71 -34.78
CA ILE A 52 18.64 -17.60 -33.80
C ILE A 52 17.67 -18.60 -33.16
N GLY A 53 16.37 -18.54 -33.50
CA GLY A 53 15.34 -19.42 -32.95
C GLY A 53 15.23 -19.34 -31.43
N ARG A 54 15.21 -18.11 -30.88
CA ARG A 54 15.15 -17.87 -29.43
C ARG A 54 14.03 -16.89 -29.07
N ILE A 55 13.42 -17.14 -27.92
CA ILE A 55 12.49 -16.25 -27.22
C ILE A 55 13.23 -15.70 -26.00
N VAL A 56 13.06 -14.42 -25.73
CA VAL A 56 13.34 -13.85 -24.41
C VAL A 56 12.00 -13.46 -23.80
N PHE A 57 11.78 -13.89 -22.56
CA PHE A 57 10.57 -13.60 -21.82
C PHE A 57 10.92 -13.18 -20.41
N ASP A 58 10.01 -12.45 -19.77
CA ASP A 58 10.10 -12.18 -18.35
C ASP A 58 9.27 -13.17 -17.53
N ALA A 59 9.84 -13.57 -16.39
CA ALA A 59 9.16 -14.33 -15.36
C ALA A 59 9.80 -13.94 -14.03
N VAL A 60 8.96 -13.73 -13.01
CA VAL A 60 9.38 -13.27 -11.67
C VAL A 60 10.37 -12.08 -11.73
N ASN A 61 10.05 -11.09 -12.57
CA ASN A 61 10.80 -9.84 -12.73
C ASN A 61 12.29 -10.04 -13.11
N SER A 62 12.57 -11.08 -13.89
CA SER A 62 13.86 -11.35 -14.49
C SER A 62 13.70 -11.81 -15.93
N LEU A 63 14.70 -11.55 -16.77
CA LEU A 63 14.72 -11.98 -18.17
C LEU A 63 15.35 -13.36 -18.33
N TRP A 64 14.71 -14.17 -19.17
CA TRP A 64 15.09 -15.55 -19.44
C TRP A 64 15.15 -15.82 -20.95
N LEU A 65 16.19 -16.53 -21.39
CA LEU A 65 16.38 -16.96 -22.78
C LEU A 65 15.93 -18.41 -22.96
N LEU A 66 15.03 -18.65 -23.91
CA LEU A 66 14.41 -19.94 -24.18
C LEU A 66 14.51 -20.31 -25.68
N PRO A 67 14.82 -21.56 -26.04
CA PRO A 67 14.60 -22.06 -27.40
C PRO A 67 13.11 -21.99 -27.78
N VAL A 68 12.80 -21.71 -29.06
CA VAL A 68 11.38 -21.71 -29.52
C VAL A 68 10.68 -23.07 -29.36
N ALA A 69 11.45 -24.15 -29.22
CA ALA A 69 10.93 -25.49 -28.92
C ALA A 69 10.61 -25.73 -27.42
N GLY A 70 10.97 -24.79 -26.54
CA GLY A 70 10.83 -24.91 -25.09
C GLY A 70 12.04 -25.55 -24.39
N GLY A 71 11.89 -25.83 -23.10
CA GLY A 71 12.89 -26.49 -22.25
C GLY A 71 13.37 -25.64 -21.05
N SER A 72 14.62 -25.82 -20.64
CA SER A 72 15.20 -25.03 -19.54
C SER A 72 15.66 -23.66 -20.02
N ALA A 73 15.19 -22.62 -19.36
CA ALA A 73 15.50 -21.24 -19.70
C ALA A 73 16.80 -20.79 -19.02
N ARG A 74 17.60 -19.99 -19.72
CA ARG A 74 18.84 -19.41 -19.19
C ARG A 74 18.59 -18.00 -18.69
N ARG A 75 18.92 -17.74 -17.43
CA ARG A 75 18.81 -16.41 -16.81
C ARG A 75 19.74 -15.38 -17.48
N LEU A 76 19.22 -14.18 -17.73
CA LEU A 76 19.97 -13.07 -18.34
C LEU A 76 20.25 -11.90 -17.38
N THR A 77 19.34 -11.61 -16.43
CA THR A 77 19.43 -10.46 -15.51
C THR A 77 19.38 -10.90 -14.04
N ASP A 78 19.97 -10.11 -13.14
CA ASP A 78 19.84 -10.28 -11.67
C ASP A 78 18.48 -9.78 -11.17
N ASP A 79 18.07 -10.18 -9.95
CA ASP A 79 16.79 -9.73 -9.36
C ASP A 79 16.78 -8.20 -9.18
N ALA A 80 17.95 -7.60 -8.90
CA ALA A 80 18.06 -6.16 -8.69
C ALA A 80 17.76 -5.32 -9.93
N GLU A 81 17.78 -5.93 -11.13
CA GLU A 81 17.37 -5.24 -12.36
C GLU A 81 15.86 -5.04 -12.44
N ASP A 82 15.06 -5.87 -11.75
CA ASP A 82 13.60 -5.82 -11.84
C ASP A 82 13.12 -5.79 -13.31
N ALA A 83 13.73 -6.65 -14.13
CA ALA A 83 13.78 -6.51 -15.58
C ALA A 83 12.55 -7.11 -16.26
N THR A 84 11.87 -6.32 -17.09
CA THR A 84 10.63 -6.71 -17.77
C THR A 84 10.54 -6.13 -19.19
N TRP A 85 9.53 -6.55 -19.95
CA TRP A 85 9.20 -6.00 -21.27
C TRP A 85 10.35 -6.09 -22.31
N PRO A 86 10.84 -7.30 -22.62
CA PRO A 86 11.99 -7.47 -23.51
C PRO A 86 11.69 -7.09 -24.96
N SER A 87 12.68 -6.55 -25.66
CA SER A 87 12.67 -6.26 -27.10
C SER A 87 14.00 -6.63 -27.73
N PHE A 88 14.02 -7.61 -28.63
CA PHE A 88 15.26 -8.03 -29.30
C PHE A 88 15.82 -6.94 -30.22
N PHE A 89 17.15 -6.83 -30.24
CA PHE A 89 17.84 -6.16 -31.33
C PHE A 89 17.83 -7.04 -32.59
N PRO A 90 17.79 -6.46 -33.81
CA PRO A 90 17.81 -7.21 -35.07
C PRO A 90 19.08 -8.04 -35.32
N ASP A 91 20.15 -7.80 -34.56
CA ASP A 91 21.40 -8.57 -34.64
C ASP A 91 21.34 -9.89 -33.85
N GLY A 92 20.30 -10.10 -33.04
CA GLY A 92 20.12 -11.26 -32.17
C GLY A 92 21.14 -11.37 -31.03
N LYS A 93 21.95 -10.33 -30.77
CA LYS A 93 23.00 -10.35 -29.75
C LYS A 93 22.59 -9.63 -28.46
N ARG A 94 21.67 -8.68 -28.55
CA ARG A 94 21.22 -7.86 -27.43
C ARG A 94 19.70 -7.86 -27.30
N VAL A 95 19.23 -7.54 -26.10
CA VAL A 95 17.81 -7.32 -25.79
C VAL A 95 17.68 -6.03 -24.99
N ALA A 96 16.84 -5.11 -25.46
CA ALA A 96 16.40 -3.94 -24.70
C ALA A 96 15.28 -4.34 -23.73
N PHE A 97 15.19 -3.67 -22.59
CA PHE A 97 14.18 -3.94 -21.56
C PHE A 97 14.05 -2.74 -20.62
N GLN A 98 12.97 -2.68 -19.84
CA GLN A 98 12.81 -1.68 -18.77
C GLN A 98 13.33 -2.24 -17.44
N SER A 99 14.09 -1.43 -16.70
CA SER A 99 14.74 -1.78 -15.42
C SER A 99 14.36 -0.78 -14.35
N PHE A 100 13.96 -1.24 -13.15
CA PHE A 100 13.64 -0.37 -12.01
C PHE A 100 14.79 -0.25 -10.99
N ARG A 101 15.99 -0.70 -11.38
CA ARG A 101 17.13 -0.87 -10.46
C ARG A 101 17.42 0.32 -9.54
N ASP A 102 17.31 1.53 -10.08
CA ASP A 102 17.73 2.77 -9.40
C ASP A 102 16.53 3.58 -8.85
N GLY A 103 15.33 3.00 -8.77
CA GLY A 103 14.14 3.67 -8.25
C GLY A 103 13.36 4.52 -9.26
N ALA A 104 13.78 4.47 -10.52
CA ALA A 104 13.02 4.92 -11.68
C ALA A 104 13.14 3.86 -12.79
N TYR A 105 12.18 3.81 -13.71
CA TYR A 105 12.31 2.95 -14.87
C TYR A 105 13.23 3.58 -15.91
N ASP A 106 14.36 2.93 -16.14
CA ASP A 106 15.28 3.23 -17.22
C ASP A 106 15.14 2.14 -18.31
N ILE A 107 15.41 2.51 -19.57
CA ILE A 107 15.63 1.52 -20.62
C ILE A 107 17.08 1.05 -20.56
N CYS A 108 17.27 -0.26 -20.48
CA CYS A 108 18.56 -0.93 -20.48
C CYS A 108 18.65 -1.92 -21.64
N ALA A 109 19.86 -2.40 -21.93
CA ALA A 109 20.12 -3.48 -22.86
C ALA A 109 21.07 -4.52 -22.25
N VAL A 110 20.77 -5.80 -22.42
CA VAL A 110 21.63 -6.91 -21.98
C VAL A 110 22.24 -7.62 -23.18
N ASP A 111 23.55 -7.83 -23.13
CA ASP A 111 24.26 -8.67 -24.10
C ASP A 111 24.08 -10.16 -23.75
N LEU A 112 23.61 -10.96 -24.71
CA LEU A 112 23.25 -12.35 -24.44
C LEU A 112 24.45 -13.24 -24.07
N SER A 113 25.64 -12.90 -24.55
CA SER A 113 26.85 -13.70 -24.35
C SER A 113 27.52 -13.40 -23.01
N SER A 114 27.80 -12.13 -22.75
CA SER A 114 28.50 -11.63 -21.57
C SER A 114 27.57 -11.40 -20.38
N ARG A 115 26.26 -11.26 -20.61
CA ARG A 115 25.24 -10.83 -19.64
C ARG A 115 25.50 -9.44 -19.04
N LYS A 116 26.35 -8.65 -19.70
CA LYS A 116 26.56 -7.26 -19.29
C LYS A 116 25.32 -6.45 -19.61
N VAL A 117 24.83 -5.71 -18.61
CA VAL A 117 23.76 -4.72 -18.76
C VAL A 117 24.38 -3.35 -19.04
N GLU A 118 23.87 -2.69 -20.07
CA GLU A 118 24.15 -1.31 -20.46
C GLU A 118 22.89 -0.48 -20.27
N ARG A 119 23.01 0.71 -19.69
CA ARG A 119 21.88 1.62 -19.53
C ARG A 119 21.78 2.54 -20.76
N LEU A 120 20.58 2.67 -21.33
CA LEU A 120 20.31 3.45 -22.55
C LEU A 120 19.60 4.78 -22.27
N THR A 121 18.75 4.84 -21.25
CA THR A 121 18.16 6.09 -20.74
C THR A 121 18.47 6.26 -19.26
N SER A 122 18.35 7.48 -18.73
CA SER A 122 18.52 7.73 -17.30
C SER A 122 17.76 8.98 -16.90
N GLY A 123 17.16 8.98 -15.72
CA GLY A 123 16.60 10.19 -15.13
C GLY A 123 15.53 9.90 -14.08
N PRO A 124 14.83 10.94 -13.62
CA PRO A 124 13.75 10.82 -12.64
C PRO A 124 12.40 10.41 -13.27
N GLN A 125 12.30 10.47 -14.60
CA GLN A 125 11.15 9.98 -15.35
C GLN A 125 11.08 8.45 -15.35
N TYR A 126 9.93 7.89 -15.68
CA TYR A 126 9.78 6.48 -16.01
C TYR A 126 9.78 6.32 -17.52
N ASP A 127 10.77 5.59 -18.02
CA ASP A 127 10.92 5.19 -19.41
C ASP A 127 10.52 3.70 -19.55
N LEU A 128 9.45 3.43 -20.29
CA LEU A 128 8.71 2.17 -20.28
C LEU A 128 8.42 1.65 -21.70
N ASP A 129 8.04 0.37 -21.79
CA ASP A 129 7.53 -0.28 -23.00
C ASP A 129 8.47 -0.16 -24.24
N PRO A 130 9.76 -0.56 -24.15
CA PRO A 130 10.71 -0.35 -25.25
C PRO A 130 10.40 -1.21 -26.48
N SER A 131 10.61 -0.63 -27.67
CA SER A 131 10.56 -1.32 -28.95
C SER A 131 11.73 -0.87 -29.85
N VAL A 132 12.63 -1.80 -30.18
CA VAL A 132 13.79 -1.56 -31.04
C VAL A 132 13.37 -1.52 -32.51
N SER A 133 13.94 -0.60 -33.29
CA SER A 133 13.63 -0.46 -34.72
C SER A 133 14.15 -1.65 -35.55
N PRO A 134 13.55 -1.94 -36.71
CA PRO A 134 14.01 -3.02 -37.60
C PRO A 134 15.47 -2.88 -38.07
N ASP A 135 16.00 -1.64 -38.11
CA ASP A 135 17.39 -1.33 -38.47
C ASP A 135 18.36 -1.39 -37.27
N GLY A 136 17.86 -1.52 -36.04
CA GLY A 136 18.64 -1.57 -34.81
C GLY A 136 19.31 -0.26 -34.37
N ARG A 137 19.01 0.87 -35.04
CA ARG A 137 19.62 2.19 -34.76
C ARG A 137 18.77 3.09 -33.87
N ARG A 138 17.49 2.76 -33.70
CA ARG A 138 16.51 3.56 -32.96
C ARG A 138 15.72 2.69 -31.99
N LEU A 139 15.17 3.32 -30.97
CA LEU A 139 14.27 2.70 -30.02
C LEU A 139 13.11 3.66 -29.74
N VAL A 140 11.88 3.14 -29.69
CA VAL A 140 10.73 3.89 -29.18
C VAL A 140 10.35 3.36 -27.81
N HIS A 141 9.83 4.24 -26.97
CA HIS A 141 9.40 3.95 -25.62
C HIS A 141 8.37 5.00 -25.20
N VAL A 142 7.70 4.75 -24.09
CA VAL A 142 6.88 5.74 -23.40
C VAL A 142 7.74 6.39 -22.32
N SER A 143 7.67 7.71 -22.19
CA SER A 143 8.33 8.44 -21.12
C SER A 143 7.35 9.40 -20.47
N ASP A 144 7.46 9.59 -19.16
CA ASP A 144 6.76 10.65 -18.42
C ASP A 144 7.60 11.93 -18.20
N THR A 145 8.66 12.09 -18.99
CA THR A 145 9.49 13.31 -19.00
C THR A 145 8.62 14.57 -19.19
N GLY A 146 8.75 15.52 -18.26
CA GLY A 146 7.98 16.76 -18.28
C GLY A 146 6.60 16.65 -17.63
N GLY A 147 6.31 15.56 -16.93
CA GLY A 147 5.06 15.36 -16.18
C GLY A 147 3.90 14.86 -17.04
N ARG A 148 4.17 14.40 -18.26
CA ARG A 148 3.16 13.97 -19.25
C ARG A 148 3.57 12.65 -19.86
N SER A 149 2.62 11.72 -19.99
CA SER A 149 2.83 10.47 -20.71
C SER A 149 2.98 10.75 -22.21
N ALA A 150 4.09 10.35 -22.81
CA ALA A 150 4.35 10.60 -24.23
C ALA A 150 5.13 9.45 -24.89
N VAL A 151 5.01 9.31 -26.21
CA VAL A 151 5.84 8.38 -27.01
C VAL A 151 7.11 9.11 -27.44
N TRP A 152 8.26 8.52 -27.16
CA TRP A 152 9.58 9.09 -27.40
C TRP A 152 10.43 8.21 -28.32
N LEU A 153 11.30 8.85 -29.10
CA LEU A 153 12.29 8.23 -29.96
C LEU A 153 13.69 8.45 -29.39
N LEU A 154 14.43 7.38 -29.16
CA LEU A 154 15.85 7.39 -28.79
C LEU A 154 16.69 6.96 -29.99
N HIS A 155 17.68 7.78 -30.36
CA HIS A 155 18.74 7.38 -31.30
C HIS A 155 19.87 6.70 -30.52
N LEU A 156 20.16 5.44 -30.83
CA LEU A 156 21.07 4.62 -30.02
C LEU A 156 22.55 5.00 -30.18
N ASP A 157 22.94 5.54 -31.33
CA ASP A 157 24.32 5.97 -31.58
C ASP A 157 24.66 7.29 -30.85
N SER A 158 23.67 8.19 -30.69
CA SER A 158 23.86 9.52 -30.09
C SER A 158 23.34 9.63 -28.66
N GLY A 159 22.47 8.72 -28.22
CA GLY A 159 21.80 8.79 -26.92
C GLY A 159 20.82 9.95 -26.78
N CYS A 160 20.37 10.58 -27.86
CA CYS A 160 19.48 11.74 -27.82
C CYS A 160 18.00 11.33 -27.93
N PRO A 161 17.20 11.45 -26.86
CA PRO A 161 15.76 11.23 -26.92
C PRO A 161 15.01 12.48 -27.44
N ARG A 162 13.89 12.27 -28.13
CA ARG A 162 12.92 13.34 -28.46
C ARG A 162 11.49 12.82 -28.44
N SER A 163 10.54 13.66 -28.02
CA SER A 163 9.12 13.32 -28.06
C SER A 163 8.61 13.24 -29.51
N LEU A 164 7.69 12.31 -29.75
CA LEU A 164 6.97 12.14 -31.02
C LEU A 164 5.49 12.53 -30.89
N VAL A 165 4.86 12.12 -29.79
CA VAL A 165 3.40 12.21 -29.55
C VAL A 165 3.15 12.33 -28.05
N GLY A 166 2.17 13.14 -27.63
CA GLY A 166 1.67 13.19 -26.25
C GLY A 166 2.31 14.23 -25.34
N ALA A 167 3.34 14.95 -25.81
CA ALA A 167 3.95 16.02 -25.00
C ALA A 167 3.04 17.27 -24.84
N ASP A 168 1.98 17.36 -25.63
CA ASP A 168 1.07 18.50 -25.75
C ASP A 168 -0.41 18.16 -25.45
N ASP A 169 -0.69 16.94 -24.96
CA ASP A 169 -2.04 16.54 -24.52
C ASP A 169 -2.03 15.78 -23.17
N ASP A 170 -3.22 15.53 -22.60
CA ASP A 170 -3.43 14.88 -21.30
C ASP A 170 -3.82 13.40 -21.45
N ARG A 171 -3.37 12.70 -22.51
CA ARG A 171 -3.67 11.27 -22.70
C ARG A 171 -2.54 10.39 -22.18
N SER A 172 -2.88 9.21 -21.66
CA SER A 172 -1.89 8.18 -21.35
C SER A 172 -1.50 7.39 -22.60
N TYR A 173 -0.21 7.06 -22.75
CA TYR A 173 0.31 6.30 -23.90
C TYR A 173 0.96 4.99 -23.46
N HIS A 174 0.78 3.94 -24.26
CA HIS A 174 1.25 2.59 -23.91
C HIS A 174 1.69 1.79 -25.15
N ALA A 175 2.56 0.82 -24.90
CA ALA A 175 2.92 -0.26 -25.83
C ALA A 175 3.22 0.20 -27.28
N PRO A 176 4.19 1.12 -27.50
CA PRO A 176 4.58 1.52 -28.84
C PRO A 176 5.30 0.36 -29.56
N THR A 177 5.01 0.15 -30.84
CA THR A 177 5.63 -0.90 -31.66
C THR A 177 5.99 -0.40 -33.06
N TRP A 178 7.15 -0.81 -33.55
CA TRP A 178 7.60 -0.49 -34.91
C TRP A 178 6.90 -1.31 -35.97
N HIS A 179 6.46 -0.65 -37.05
CA HIS A 179 6.11 -1.34 -38.28
C HIS A 179 7.39 -1.85 -38.97
N PRO A 180 7.37 -3.02 -39.67
CA PRO A 180 8.55 -3.60 -40.32
C PRO A 180 9.22 -2.73 -41.40
N ASP A 181 8.59 -1.62 -41.83
CA ASP A 181 9.18 -0.66 -42.78
C ASP A 181 10.16 0.32 -42.12
N GLY A 182 10.16 0.45 -40.78
CA GLY A 182 11.02 1.38 -40.05
C GLY A 182 10.59 2.86 -40.13
N ASP A 183 9.44 3.15 -40.75
CA ASP A 183 8.90 4.50 -40.93
C ASP A 183 7.58 4.73 -40.19
N ARG A 184 6.92 3.66 -39.72
CA ARG A 184 5.68 3.75 -38.94
C ARG A 184 5.82 3.15 -37.55
N ILE A 185 5.06 3.71 -36.61
CA ILE A 185 4.94 3.24 -35.22
C ILE A 185 3.45 3.16 -34.90
N ALA A 186 2.99 2.10 -34.23
CA ALA A 186 1.67 2.05 -33.59
C ALA A 186 1.80 2.16 -32.07
N TYR A 187 0.78 2.68 -31.40
CA TYR A 187 0.72 2.85 -29.94
C TYR A 187 -0.73 2.93 -29.47
N VAL A 188 -0.97 2.63 -28.20
CA VAL A 188 -2.25 2.88 -27.54
C VAL A 188 -2.28 4.31 -27.01
N ALA A 189 -3.37 5.05 -27.27
CA ALA A 189 -3.57 6.42 -26.78
C ALA A 189 -4.88 6.50 -25.97
N GLY A 190 -4.80 7.05 -24.76
CA GLY A 190 -5.93 7.22 -23.85
C GLY A 190 -6.66 5.92 -23.52
N GLU A 191 -5.97 4.77 -23.62
CA GLU A 191 -6.48 3.40 -23.49
C GLU A 191 -7.51 2.93 -24.55
N GLY A 192 -8.32 3.84 -25.10
CA GLY A 192 -9.43 3.54 -26.00
C GLY A 192 -9.10 3.52 -27.49
N THR A 193 -7.93 3.96 -27.93
CA THR A 193 -7.55 3.93 -29.35
C THR A 193 -6.18 3.33 -29.59
N ILE A 194 -6.03 2.65 -30.73
CA ILE A 194 -4.73 2.34 -31.31
C ILE A 194 -4.50 3.29 -32.48
N GLU A 195 -3.45 4.08 -32.40
CA GLU A 195 -3.05 5.04 -33.42
C GLU A 195 -1.73 4.63 -34.07
N THR A 196 -1.50 5.07 -35.31
CA THR A 196 -0.22 4.97 -35.99
C THR A 196 0.33 6.33 -36.38
N LEU A 197 1.65 6.51 -36.22
CA LEU A 197 2.42 7.66 -36.67
C LEU A 197 3.32 7.25 -37.82
N HIS A 198 3.26 8.00 -38.94
CA HIS A 198 4.27 7.96 -39.99
C HIS A 198 5.36 8.99 -39.71
N LEU A 199 6.57 8.53 -39.38
CA LEU A 199 7.67 9.36 -38.90
C LEU A 199 8.11 10.45 -39.90
N PRO A 200 8.34 10.16 -41.20
CA PRO A 200 8.83 11.18 -42.13
C PRO A 200 7.87 12.34 -42.34
N SER A 201 6.56 12.08 -42.32
CA SER A 201 5.55 13.12 -42.59
C SER A 201 4.86 13.67 -41.34
N GLY A 202 5.11 13.09 -40.16
CA GLY A 202 4.40 13.41 -38.91
C GLY A 202 2.91 13.05 -38.89
N ARG A 203 2.40 12.34 -39.91
CA ARG A 203 0.96 12.09 -40.06
C ARG A 203 0.51 10.99 -39.09
N ARG A 204 -0.54 11.28 -38.31
CA ARG A 204 -1.20 10.34 -37.40
C ARG A 204 -2.48 9.78 -38.00
N LYS A 205 -2.82 8.53 -37.70
CA LYS A 205 -4.08 7.87 -38.11
C LYS A 205 -4.56 6.94 -37.01
N VAL A 206 -5.84 6.99 -36.65
CA VAL A 206 -6.50 5.98 -35.82
C VAL A 206 -6.67 4.69 -36.62
N LEU A 207 -6.18 3.57 -36.08
CA LEU A 207 -6.33 2.23 -36.65
C LEU A 207 -7.55 1.52 -36.06
N HIS A 208 -7.71 1.58 -34.73
CA HIS A 208 -8.80 0.94 -34.01
C HIS A 208 -9.31 1.85 -32.88
N THR A 209 -10.60 1.76 -32.60
CA THR A 209 -11.28 2.40 -31.47
C THR A 209 -11.98 1.29 -30.68
N ALA A 210 -11.76 1.27 -29.37
CA ALA A 210 -12.39 0.31 -28.47
C ALA A 210 -13.87 0.68 -28.31
N PRO A 211 -14.76 -0.32 -28.19
CA PRO A 211 -16.12 -0.09 -27.69
C PRO A 211 -16.10 0.57 -26.30
N GLU A 212 -17.20 1.21 -25.92
CA GLU A 212 -17.37 1.80 -24.59
C GLU A 212 -17.14 0.77 -23.48
N GLY A 213 -16.40 1.15 -22.43
CA GLY A 213 -16.03 0.27 -21.33
C GLY A 213 -14.90 -0.72 -21.62
N GLN A 214 -14.34 -0.72 -22.84
CA GLN A 214 -13.23 -1.60 -23.24
C GLN A 214 -11.95 -0.80 -23.49
N TRP A 215 -10.80 -1.47 -23.39
CA TRP A 215 -9.51 -0.83 -23.61
C TRP A 215 -8.48 -1.74 -24.27
N PHE A 216 -7.53 -1.13 -24.98
CA PHE A 216 -6.45 -1.82 -25.66
C PHE A 216 -5.19 -1.94 -24.79
N ARG A 217 -4.46 -3.04 -25.01
CA ARG A 217 -3.13 -3.31 -24.44
C ARG A 217 -2.25 -4.06 -25.45
N GLY A 218 -0.96 -4.11 -25.17
CA GLY A 218 -0.02 -5.05 -25.82
C GLY A 218 -0.04 -5.09 -27.35
N THR A 219 0.44 -4.04 -28.04
CA THR A 219 0.47 -4.02 -29.51
C THR A 219 1.75 -4.61 -30.09
N SER A 220 1.67 -5.24 -31.27
CA SER A 220 2.82 -5.88 -31.95
C SER A 220 2.61 -6.00 -33.45
N TYR A 221 3.50 -5.40 -34.25
CA TYR A 221 3.47 -5.52 -35.71
C TYR A 221 4.17 -6.80 -36.21
N GLY A 222 3.55 -7.45 -37.17
CA GLY A 222 4.08 -8.62 -37.86
C GLY A 222 5.00 -8.29 -39.03
N PRO A 223 5.74 -9.29 -39.55
CA PRO A 223 6.65 -9.07 -40.67
C PRO A 223 5.95 -8.72 -42.00
N GLY A 224 4.64 -8.90 -42.11
CA GLY A 224 3.82 -8.48 -43.25
C GLY A 224 3.16 -7.11 -43.05
N GLY A 225 3.28 -6.50 -41.86
CA GLY A 225 2.62 -5.25 -41.50
C GLY A 225 1.26 -5.43 -40.80
N GLU A 226 0.85 -6.65 -40.52
CA GLU A 226 -0.34 -6.98 -39.74
C GLU A 226 -0.15 -6.54 -38.28
N LEU A 227 -1.21 -6.05 -37.63
CA LEU A 227 -1.15 -5.57 -36.25
C LEU A 227 -1.89 -6.52 -35.30
N ALA A 228 -1.16 -7.09 -34.36
CA ALA A 228 -1.73 -7.83 -33.25
C ALA A 228 -1.87 -6.94 -32.00
N TYR A 229 -2.93 -7.13 -31.21
CA TYR A 229 -3.19 -6.37 -29.98
C TYR A 229 -4.14 -7.11 -29.02
N ILE A 230 -4.15 -6.73 -27.75
CA ILE A 230 -5.09 -7.25 -26.76
C ILE A 230 -6.22 -6.24 -26.55
N LEU A 231 -7.46 -6.73 -26.58
CA LEU A 231 -8.65 -5.99 -26.18
C LEU A 231 -9.17 -6.58 -24.86
N VAL A 232 -9.40 -5.72 -23.88
CA VAL A 232 -9.93 -6.09 -22.57
C VAL A 232 -11.36 -5.59 -22.44
N ASP A 233 -12.24 -6.47 -22.00
CA ASP A 233 -13.69 -6.27 -21.88
C ASP A 233 -14.17 -6.87 -20.56
N GLY A 234 -14.25 -6.03 -19.53
CA GLY A 234 -14.55 -6.45 -18.17
C GLY A 234 -13.61 -7.57 -17.70
N PRO A 235 -14.14 -8.74 -17.28
CA PRO A 235 -13.32 -9.86 -16.80
C PRO A 235 -12.67 -10.70 -17.92
N ARG A 236 -12.60 -10.20 -19.16
CA ARG A 236 -12.08 -10.96 -20.32
C ARG A 236 -10.98 -10.19 -21.03
N ALA A 237 -10.02 -10.93 -21.56
CA ALA A 237 -9.03 -10.43 -22.51
C ALA A 237 -9.08 -11.26 -23.79
N THR A 238 -8.85 -10.64 -24.94
CA THR A 238 -8.84 -11.33 -26.24
C THR A 238 -7.71 -10.80 -27.12
N LEU A 239 -6.96 -11.71 -27.73
CA LEU A 239 -5.94 -11.38 -28.72
C LEU A 239 -6.61 -11.18 -30.07
N TYR A 240 -6.36 -10.02 -30.68
CA TYR A 240 -6.83 -9.64 -32.00
C TYR A 240 -5.68 -9.54 -33.00
N LEU A 241 -6.00 -9.73 -34.27
CA LEU A 241 -5.15 -9.49 -35.43
C LEU A 241 -5.96 -8.74 -36.49
N ASP A 242 -5.57 -7.50 -36.78
CA ASP A 242 -6.23 -6.61 -37.75
C ASP A 242 -7.78 -6.58 -37.60
N GLY A 243 -8.27 -6.47 -36.36
CA GLY A 243 -9.71 -6.44 -36.08
C GLY A 243 -10.38 -7.81 -35.93
N ARG A 244 -9.69 -8.93 -36.21
CA ARG A 244 -10.22 -10.29 -36.03
C ARG A 244 -9.72 -10.91 -34.72
N ALA A 245 -10.63 -11.41 -33.89
CA ALA A 245 -10.28 -12.17 -32.69
C ALA A 245 -9.59 -13.49 -33.07
N LEU A 246 -8.49 -13.80 -32.38
CA LEU A 246 -7.72 -15.05 -32.52
C LEU A 246 -7.91 -16.02 -31.36
N THR A 247 -8.15 -15.51 -30.14
CA THR A 247 -8.38 -16.33 -28.94
C THR A 247 -9.88 -16.45 -28.65
N GLY A 248 -10.27 -17.60 -28.07
CA GLY A 248 -11.63 -17.86 -27.61
C GLY A 248 -11.85 -17.37 -26.18
N ARG A 249 -13.03 -17.67 -25.61
CA ARG A 249 -13.39 -17.29 -24.24
C ARG A 249 -12.71 -18.12 -23.15
N ASP A 250 -12.25 -19.33 -23.49
CA ASP A 250 -11.64 -20.26 -22.54
C ASP A 250 -10.16 -19.97 -22.30
N GLU A 251 -9.57 -19.06 -23.08
CA GLU A 251 -8.17 -18.67 -23.04
C GLU A 251 -8.05 -17.21 -22.64
N GLU A 252 -7.27 -16.91 -21.59
CA GLU A 252 -7.00 -15.54 -21.17
C GLU A 252 -5.57 -15.13 -21.55
N PRO A 253 -5.38 -14.41 -22.67
CA PRO A 253 -4.08 -13.85 -22.99
C PRO A 253 -3.68 -12.76 -21.99
N ALA A 254 -2.40 -12.74 -21.64
CA ALA A 254 -1.83 -11.65 -20.85
C ALA A 254 -2.03 -10.31 -21.58
N GLN A 255 -2.20 -9.23 -20.81
CA GLN A 255 -2.37 -7.88 -21.36
C GLN A 255 -1.04 -7.25 -21.84
N LEU A 256 -0.23 -8.05 -22.52
CA LEU A 256 1.15 -7.76 -22.91
C LEU A 256 1.34 -8.10 -24.41
N PRO A 257 2.33 -7.48 -25.09
CA PRO A 257 2.51 -7.69 -26.53
C PRO A 257 2.78 -9.16 -26.90
N PRO A 258 2.13 -9.69 -27.96
CA PRO A 258 2.52 -10.97 -28.54
C PRO A 258 3.81 -10.83 -29.38
N ALA A 259 4.53 -11.92 -29.58
CA ALA A 259 5.74 -11.98 -30.40
C ALA A 259 5.53 -12.81 -31.67
N TRP A 260 6.08 -12.37 -32.80
CA TRP A 260 5.97 -13.09 -34.07
C TRP A 260 7.06 -14.16 -34.21
N ILE A 261 6.66 -15.43 -34.32
CA ILE A 261 7.58 -16.56 -34.55
C ILE A 261 7.93 -16.68 -36.03
N SER A 262 6.95 -16.41 -36.90
CA SER A 262 7.12 -16.37 -38.35
C SER A 262 6.09 -15.44 -38.98
N ARG A 263 6.03 -15.35 -40.32
CA ARG A 263 4.94 -14.66 -41.03
C ARG A 263 3.54 -15.26 -40.79
N LYS A 264 3.45 -16.47 -40.22
CA LYS A 264 2.20 -17.21 -40.06
C LYS A 264 1.90 -17.62 -38.62
N GLU A 265 2.77 -17.29 -37.67
CA GLU A 265 2.67 -17.82 -36.31
C GLU A 265 3.06 -16.76 -35.27
N LEU A 266 2.27 -16.69 -34.21
CA LEU A 266 2.42 -15.81 -33.06
C LEU A 266 2.70 -16.65 -31.80
N ALA A 267 3.48 -16.10 -30.88
CA ALA A 267 3.60 -16.57 -29.50
C ALA A 267 3.17 -15.47 -28.51
N TYR A 268 2.54 -15.84 -27.41
CA TYR A 268 1.99 -14.92 -26.42
C TYR A 268 1.86 -15.60 -25.05
N GLY A 269 1.86 -14.82 -23.97
CA GLY A 269 1.54 -15.33 -22.64
C GLY A 269 0.03 -15.55 -22.49
N ALA A 270 -0.39 -16.70 -21.96
CA ALA A 270 -1.79 -16.97 -21.65
C ALA A 270 -1.92 -18.05 -20.57
N ASP A 271 -2.79 -17.82 -19.57
CA ASP A 271 -3.08 -18.76 -18.49
C ASP A 271 -1.83 -19.36 -17.81
N GLY A 272 -0.78 -18.55 -17.60
CA GLY A 272 0.47 -18.99 -16.98
C GLY A 272 1.49 -19.61 -17.95
N GLU A 273 1.14 -19.83 -19.21
CA GLU A 273 2.00 -20.48 -20.21
C GLU A 273 2.48 -19.50 -21.28
N ILE A 274 3.53 -19.88 -22.00
CA ILE A 274 3.81 -19.31 -23.31
C ILE A 274 3.10 -20.18 -24.34
N ARG A 275 2.13 -19.62 -25.07
CA ARG A 275 1.42 -20.32 -26.13
C ARG A 275 1.87 -19.83 -27.50
N ARG A 276 1.73 -20.67 -28.52
CA ARG A 276 1.91 -20.34 -29.92
C ARG A 276 0.72 -20.80 -30.74
N ARG A 277 0.38 -20.05 -31.78
CA ARG A 277 -0.69 -20.41 -32.72
C ARG A 277 -0.46 -19.84 -34.11
N ALA A 278 -1.05 -20.49 -35.11
CA ALA A 278 -1.11 -19.94 -36.45
C ALA A 278 -2.05 -18.73 -36.52
N ILE A 279 -1.74 -17.76 -37.38
CA ILE A 279 -2.53 -16.54 -37.53
C ILE A 279 -3.94 -16.81 -38.07
N ASP A 280 -4.22 -17.98 -38.65
CA ASP A 280 -5.58 -18.37 -39.03
C ASP A 280 -6.44 -18.81 -37.82
N GLY A 281 -5.83 -18.97 -36.64
CA GLY A 281 -6.45 -19.40 -35.39
C GLY A 281 -6.14 -20.85 -35.01
N SER A 282 -5.60 -21.65 -35.94
CA SER A 282 -5.31 -23.08 -35.78
C SER A 282 -3.99 -23.35 -35.05
N GLY A 283 -3.74 -24.63 -34.72
CA GLY A 283 -2.43 -25.09 -34.26
C GLY A 283 -2.00 -24.57 -32.90
N LEU A 284 -2.94 -24.35 -31.97
CA LEU A 284 -2.64 -23.91 -30.60
C LEU A 284 -1.74 -24.94 -29.89
N GLN A 285 -0.59 -24.48 -29.40
CA GLN A 285 0.40 -25.31 -28.68
C GLN A 285 1.07 -24.50 -27.57
N ALA A 286 1.45 -25.16 -26.47
CA ALA A 286 2.32 -24.56 -25.45
C ALA A 286 3.80 -24.66 -25.84
N ILE A 287 4.59 -23.65 -25.49
CA ILE A 287 6.06 -23.67 -25.48
C ILE A 287 6.49 -23.85 -24.02
N PRO A 288 6.83 -25.08 -23.59
CA PRO A 288 7.13 -25.35 -22.19
C PRO A 288 8.42 -24.64 -21.76
N PHE A 289 8.46 -24.13 -20.54
CA PHE A 289 9.66 -23.56 -19.95
C PHE A 289 9.90 -24.06 -18.53
N SER A 290 11.15 -23.92 -18.07
CA SER A 290 11.50 -24.04 -16.65
C SER A 290 12.51 -22.95 -16.30
N VAL A 291 12.24 -22.21 -15.22
CA VAL A 291 13.13 -21.18 -14.68
C VAL A 291 13.61 -21.61 -13.28
N ALA A 292 14.92 -21.61 -13.06
CA ALA A 292 15.52 -22.00 -11.78
C ALA A 292 15.82 -20.74 -10.95
N LEU A 293 15.08 -20.57 -9.85
CA LEU A 293 15.18 -19.41 -8.98
C LEU A 293 16.17 -19.65 -7.85
N ALA A 294 16.63 -18.55 -7.24
CA ALA A 294 17.36 -18.64 -5.99
C ALA A 294 16.47 -19.24 -4.89
N PRO A 295 17.04 -19.97 -3.91
CA PRO A 295 16.28 -20.41 -2.76
C PRO A 295 15.70 -19.20 -2.00
N PRO A 296 14.57 -19.36 -1.29
CA PRO A 296 14.00 -18.31 -0.47
C PRO A 296 15.01 -17.69 0.50
N GLY A 297 14.97 -16.37 0.62
CA GLY A 297 15.76 -15.63 1.59
C GLY A 297 15.31 -15.90 3.01
N ARG A 298 16.16 -15.61 4.00
CA ARG A 298 15.85 -15.84 5.41
C ARG A 298 15.03 -14.68 6.01
N PRO A 299 13.77 -14.88 6.43
CA PRO A 299 12.99 -13.79 7.01
C PRO A 299 13.51 -13.32 8.38
N PRO A 300 13.31 -12.04 8.74
CA PRO A 300 13.39 -11.57 10.12
C PRO A 300 12.57 -12.45 11.07
N ARG A 301 13.16 -12.83 12.21
CA ARG A 301 12.38 -13.49 13.28
C ARG A 301 11.55 -12.45 13.98
N ILE A 302 10.26 -12.71 14.18
CA ILE A 302 9.37 -11.78 14.85
C ILE A 302 9.66 -11.80 16.35
N ARG A 303 9.91 -10.62 16.93
CA ARG A 303 10.15 -10.44 18.36
C ARG A 303 8.92 -10.75 19.20
N THR A 304 9.13 -11.30 20.39
CA THR A 304 8.09 -11.67 21.36
C THR A 304 8.50 -11.26 22.79
N PRO A 305 7.57 -10.88 23.69
CA PRO A 305 6.12 -10.75 23.47
C PRO A 305 5.75 -9.49 22.67
N LEU A 306 4.56 -9.46 22.07
CA LEU A 306 4.07 -8.30 21.31
C LEU A 306 3.54 -7.17 22.20
N ALA A 307 3.22 -7.46 23.46
CA ALA A 307 2.68 -6.49 24.40
C ALA A 307 3.79 -5.55 24.93
N PRO A 308 3.49 -4.26 25.14
CA PRO A 308 4.40 -3.34 25.80
C PRO A 308 4.65 -3.77 27.25
N PRO A 309 5.76 -3.31 27.88
CA PRO A 309 6.00 -3.53 29.30
C PRO A 309 4.89 -2.92 30.17
N LYS A 310 4.77 -3.38 31.43
CA LYS A 310 3.77 -2.88 32.40
C LYS A 310 3.81 -1.36 32.56
N GLU A 311 5.00 -0.77 32.49
CA GLU A 311 5.21 0.68 32.49
C GLU A 311 6.23 1.07 31.41
N SER A 312 6.00 2.20 30.78
CA SER A 312 6.93 2.81 29.82
C SER A 312 6.74 4.33 29.75
N THR A 313 7.76 5.04 29.29
CA THR A 313 7.62 6.45 28.90
C THR A 313 6.84 6.55 27.61
N VAL A 314 5.88 7.48 27.56
CA VAL A 314 5.10 7.79 26.36
C VAL A 314 6.02 8.24 25.23
N ARG A 315 5.84 7.64 24.05
CA ARG A 315 6.48 8.07 22.80
C ARG A 315 5.47 8.54 21.76
N GLY A 316 4.18 8.19 21.91
CA GLY A 316 3.07 8.63 21.06
C GLY A 316 2.65 10.07 21.30
N VAL A 317 3.51 11.01 20.92
CA VAL A 317 3.24 12.46 20.93
C VAL A 317 2.75 12.87 19.54
N ALA A 318 1.44 13.07 19.38
CA ALA A 318 0.86 13.42 18.08
C ALA A 318 0.51 14.91 17.97
N GLY A 319 0.86 15.52 16.82
CA GLY A 319 0.53 16.90 16.47
C GLY A 319 0.97 17.97 17.48
N PRO A 320 2.24 18.01 17.93
CA PRO A 320 2.71 19.02 18.86
C PRO A 320 2.65 20.43 18.27
N ALA A 321 2.13 21.37 19.05
CA ALA A 321 1.99 22.78 18.71
C ALA A 321 2.73 23.64 19.75
N LEU A 322 3.78 24.32 19.30
CA LEU A 322 4.57 25.25 20.11
C LEU A 322 3.78 26.55 20.37
N SER A 323 3.80 27.04 21.61
CA SER A 323 3.15 28.30 21.98
C SER A 323 3.81 29.50 21.29
N PRO A 324 3.11 30.65 21.12
CA PRO A 324 3.65 31.83 20.45
C PRO A 324 4.97 32.35 21.04
N ASP A 325 5.12 32.28 22.37
CA ASP A 325 6.30 32.67 23.16
C ASP A 325 7.34 31.54 23.32
N ALA A 326 7.13 30.41 22.66
CA ALA A 326 7.97 29.20 22.75
C ALA A 326 8.22 28.65 24.17
N SER A 327 7.35 28.97 25.14
CA SER A 327 7.49 28.50 26.53
C SER A 327 6.79 27.15 26.79
N SER A 328 5.80 26.79 25.96
CA SER A 328 4.93 25.64 26.18
C SER A 328 4.61 24.89 24.88
N VAL A 329 4.25 23.62 24.98
CA VAL A 329 3.83 22.79 23.85
C VAL A 329 2.52 22.10 24.19
N CYS A 330 1.55 22.20 23.30
CA CYS A 330 0.31 21.42 23.37
C CYS A 330 0.37 20.22 22.41
N PHE A 331 -0.03 19.03 22.82
CA PHE A 331 -0.01 17.84 21.97
C PHE A 331 -1.04 16.80 22.40
N ARG A 332 -1.35 15.84 21.52
CA ARG A 332 -2.16 14.66 21.87
C ARG A 332 -1.25 13.52 22.36
N ALA A 333 -1.61 12.91 23.48
CA ALA A 333 -0.99 11.68 23.98
C ALA A 333 -1.96 10.95 24.89
N MET A 334 -1.96 9.60 24.85
CA MET A 334 -2.73 8.76 25.78
C MET A 334 -4.23 9.12 25.82
N GLY A 335 -4.82 9.41 24.67
CA GLY A 335 -6.24 9.74 24.55
C GLY A 335 -6.62 11.19 24.88
N ALA A 336 -5.68 12.00 25.39
CA ALA A 336 -5.93 13.35 25.89
C ALA A 336 -5.10 14.42 25.19
N LEU A 337 -5.51 15.69 25.31
CA LEU A 337 -4.66 16.84 25.02
C LEU A 337 -3.88 17.24 26.28
N TRP A 338 -2.58 17.42 26.11
CA TRP A 338 -1.64 17.79 27.17
C TRP A 338 -1.00 19.14 26.88
N LEU A 339 -0.79 19.92 27.93
CA LEU A 339 0.05 21.12 27.95
C LEU A 339 1.34 20.82 28.70
N LEU A 340 2.47 20.87 28.02
CA LEU A 340 3.80 20.80 28.63
C LEU A 340 4.41 22.20 28.69
N ARG A 341 4.70 22.68 29.90
CA ARG A 341 5.60 23.83 30.08
C ARG A 341 7.04 23.34 29.90
N LEU A 342 7.79 23.91 28.97
CA LEU A 342 9.15 23.42 28.65
C LEU A 342 10.06 23.49 29.88
N GLY A 343 10.67 22.36 30.23
CA GLY A 343 11.47 22.21 31.47
C GLY A 343 10.65 22.01 32.75
N GLY A 344 9.32 21.89 32.65
CA GLY A 344 8.39 21.75 33.77
C GLY A 344 7.49 20.51 33.67
N LYS A 345 6.27 20.63 34.22
CA LYS A 345 5.27 19.55 34.26
C LYS A 345 4.41 19.52 32.99
N ALA A 346 3.89 18.34 32.68
CA ALA A 346 2.81 18.14 31.70
C ALA A 346 1.46 18.03 32.44
N GLU A 347 0.44 18.72 31.94
CA GLU A 347 -0.91 18.76 32.50
C GLU A 347 -1.93 18.38 31.42
N LYS A 348 -2.90 17.52 31.75
CA LYS A 348 -4.04 17.25 30.85
C LYS A 348 -4.94 18.49 30.82
N ILE A 349 -5.33 18.92 29.63
CA ILE A 349 -6.24 20.06 29.42
C ILE A 349 -7.57 19.64 28.80
N VAL A 350 -7.61 18.52 28.07
CA VAL A 350 -8.84 17.88 27.56
C VAL A 350 -8.70 16.36 27.71
N ASP A 351 -9.56 15.75 28.52
CA ASP A 351 -9.54 14.32 28.90
C ASP A 351 -10.96 13.81 29.18
N ASP A 352 -11.82 13.98 28.18
CA ASP A 352 -13.27 13.78 28.24
C ASP A 352 -13.73 12.45 27.62
N GLY A 353 -12.79 11.60 27.20
CA GLY A 353 -13.04 10.29 26.58
C GLY A 353 -13.29 10.33 25.07
N TYR A 354 -13.40 11.51 24.47
CA TYR A 354 -13.60 11.69 23.04
C TYR A 354 -12.26 11.79 22.30
N PHE A 355 -12.28 11.64 20.98
CA PHE A 355 -11.09 11.85 20.18
C PHE A 355 -10.85 13.34 20.01
N SER A 356 -9.86 13.88 20.72
CA SER A 356 -9.44 15.28 20.63
C SER A 356 -8.05 15.37 20.00
N SER A 357 -7.88 16.14 18.93
CA SER A 357 -6.64 16.19 18.14
C SER A 357 -6.29 17.57 17.59
N ASP A 358 -5.08 17.65 17.06
CA ASP A 358 -4.59 18.75 16.22
C ASP A 358 -4.67 20.13 16.88
N PRO A 359 -4.12 20.31 18.10
CA PRO A 359 -4.13 21.62 18.74
C PRO A 359 -3.41 22.66 17.88
N ALA A 360 -3.92 23.89 17.90
CA ALA A 360 -3.28 25.06 17.31
C ALA A 360 -3.52 26.28 18.22
N TRP A 361 -2.46 27.05 18.49
CA TRP A 361 -2.53 28.19 19.40
C TRP A 361 -3.20 29.39 18.77
N PHE A 362 -3.99 30.11 19.56
CA PHE A 362 -4.29 31.51 19.24
C PHE A 362 -3.04 32.38 19.46
N PRO A 363 -2.87 33.45 18.66
CA PRO A 363 -1.68 34.31 18.74
C PRO A 363 -1.44 34.95 20.11
N ASP A 364 -2.49 35.11 20.93
CA ASP A 364 -2.42 35.69 22.27
C ASP A 364 -1.84 34.72 23.33
N GLY A 365 -1.66 33.45 22.99
CA GLY A 365 -1.17 32.41 23.90
C GLY A 365 -2.13 32.03 25.03
N ARG A 366 -3.39 32.50 25.00
CA ARG A 366 -4.38 32.26 26.09
C ARG A 366 -5.33 31.10 25.81
N SER A 367 -5.37 30.65 24.57
CA SER A 367 -6.24 29.56 24.15
C SER A 367 -5.65 28.76 22.99
N ILE A 368 -6.20 27.57 22.80
CA ILE A 368 -5.97 26.73 21.63
C ILE A 368 -7.30 26.43 20.94
N VAL A 369 -7.27 26.18 19.63
CA VAL A 369 -8.31 25.45 18.91
C VAL A 369 -7.88 24.01 18.71
N TYR A 370 -8.81 23.06 18.75
CA TYR A 370 -8.59 21.65 18.46
C TYR A 370 -9.83 21.04 17.79
N SER A 371 -9.69 19.85 17.19
CA SER A 371 -10.82 19.09 16.65
C SER A 371 -11.26 18.01 17.64
N SER A 372 -12.58 17.83 17.84
CA SER A 372 -13.12 16.74 18.66
C SER A 372 -14.46 16.19 18.16
N ASP A 373 -14.64 14.87 18.26
CA ASP A 373 -15.86 14.15 17.88
C ASP A 373 -16.94 14.10 18.98
N ARG A 374 -16.77 14.88 20.06
CA ARG A 374 -17.71 15.02 21.19
C ARG A 374 -19.16 15.33 20.76
N SER A 375 -19.35 15.90 19.58
CA SER A 375 -20.66 16.22 18.99
C SER A 375 -21.14 15.21 17.92
N GLY A 376 -20.61 13.99 17.91
CA GLY A 376 -20.96 12.93 16.94
C GLY A 376 -19.99 12.82 15.78
N VAL A 377 -19.58 13.94 15.21
CA VAL A 377 -18.54 14.04 14.17
C VAL A 377 -17.51 15.11 14.55
N PRO A 378 -16.25 15.01 14.09
CA PRO A 378 -15.20 15.96 14.45
C PRO A 378 -15.61 17.41 14.16
N ASN A 379 -15.53 18.29 15.16
CA ASN A 379 -15.79 19.73 15.03
C ASN A 379 -14.75 20.53 15.81
N LEU A 380 -14.67 21.83 15.57
CA LEU A 380 -13.69 22.71 16.22
C LEU A 380 -14.18 23.15 17.60
N TRP A 381 -13.27 23.10 18.57
CA TRP A 381 -13.46 23.56 19.93
C TRP A 381 -12.31 24.48 20.33
N ARG A 382 -12.60 25.53 21.08
CA ARG A 382 -11.58 26.37 21.72
C ARG A 382 -11.47 25.97 23.19
N HIS A 383 -10.24 25.73 23.64
CA HIS A 383 -9.93 25.62 25.05
C HIS A 383 -9.24 26.91 25.53
N THR A 384 -9.85 27.61 26.48
CA THR A 384 -9.24 28.78 27.15
C THR A 384 -8.62 28.35 28.46
N PHE A 385 -7.32 28.63 28.66
CA PHE A 385 -6.63 28.22 29.89
C PHE A 385 -7.23 28.94 31.11
N GLY A 386 -7.78 28.15 32.03
CA GLY A 386 -8.53 28.65 33.19
C GLY A 386 -9.99 29.04 32.93
N GLY A 387 -10.46 28.96 31.68
CA GLY A 387 -11.82 29.33 31.26
C GLY A 387 -12.69 28.17 30.72
N GLY A 388 -12.09 27.06 30.28
CA GLY A 388 -12.80 25.87 29.80
C GLY A 388 -12.94 25.78 28.28
N ASP A 389 -13.79 24.85 27.81
CA ASP A 389 -14.02 24.58 26.39
C ASP A 389 -15.28 25.29 25.85
N GLU A 390 -15.21 25.82 24.63
CA GLU A 390 -16.35 26.28 23.84
C GLU A 390 -16.35 25.69 22.44
N ARG A 391 -17.53 25.38 21.89
CA ARG A 391 -17.67 24.84 20.54
C ARG A 391 -17.66 25.98 19.52
N LEU A 392 -16.83 25.87 18.49
CA LEU A 392 -16.72 26.89 17.42
C LEU A 392 -17.47 26.51 16.14
N THR A 393 -17.62 25.22 15.85
CA THR A 393 -18.33 24.75 14.66
C THR A 393 -19.34 23.65 14.98
N ASP A 394 -20.40 23.58 14.18
CA ASP A 394 -21.38 22.49 14.16
C ASP A 394 -21.71 22.10 12.72
N LEU A 395 -20.70 21.55 12.03
CA LEU A 395 -20.80 21.20 10.62
C LEU A 395 -21.12 19.71 10.45
N PRO A 396 -22.04 19.35 9.53
CA PRO A 396 -22.42 17.95 9.29
C PRO A 396 -21.29 17.12 8.68
N ASN A 397 -20.43 17.76 7.90
CA ASN A 397 -19.28 17.18 7.22
C ASN A 397 -18.00 17.20 8.09
N GLY A 398 -18.12 17.72 9.32
CA GLY A 398 -17.04 17.86 10.26
C GLY A 398 -16.05 19.00 9.95
N ALA A 399 -15.16 19.26 10.91
CA ALA A 399 -14.08 20.22 10.84
C ALA A 399 -12.85 19.69 11.59
N MET A 400 -11.77 19.48 10.87
CA MET A 400 -10.55 18.82 11.32
C MET A 400 -9.31 19.63 10.96
N VAL A 401 -8.18 19.28 11.58
CA VAL A 401 -6.85 19.80 11.22
C VAL A 401 -6.74 21.34 11.28
N PRO A 402 -7.20 22.01 12.36
CA PRO A 402 -7.28 23.47 12.36
C PRO A 402 -5.90 24.16 12.39
N SER A 403 -5.86 25.37 11.83
CA SER A 403 -4.78 26.35 12.02
C SER A 403 -5.34 27.75 12.16
N VAL A 404 -4.84 28.51 13.14
CA VAL A 404 -5.28 29.88 13.42
C VAL A 404 -4.48 30.90 12.60
N ALA A 405 -5.16 31.92 12.06
CA ALA A 405 -4.52 33.02 11.36
C ALA A 405 -3.69 33.90 12.34
N PRO A 406 -2.66 34.63 11.86
CA PRO A 406 -1.84 35.50 12.71
C PRO A 406 -2.63 36.58 13.48
N THR A 407 -3.79 36.97 12.97
CA THR A 407 -4.73 37.92 13.59
C THR A 407 -5.60 37.30 14.69
N GLY A 408 -5.74 35.97 14.72
CA GLY A 408 -6.59 35.25 15.68
C GLY A 408 -8.09 35.26 15.37
N ASP A 409 -8.51 36.00 14.34
CA ASP A 409 -9.91 36.18 13.94
C ASP A 409 -10.43 35.13 12.95
N ARG A 410 -9.53 34.34 12.36
CA ARG A 410 -9.85 33.33 11.34
C ARG A 410 -9.15 32.00 11.62
N ILE A 411 -9.80 30.90 11.25
CA ILE A 411 -9.28 29.54 11.40
C ILE A 411 -9.45 28.79 10.08
N ALA A 412 -8.35 28.27 9.53
CA ALA A 412 -8.40 27.34 8.40
C ALA A 412 -8.59 25.91 8.92
N PHE A 413 -9.42 25.11 8.26
CA PHE A 413 -9.67 23.72 8.62
C PHE A 413 -10.06 22.91 7.38
N GLN A 414 -10.11 21.59 7.51
CA GLN A 414 -10.53 20.66 6.46
C GLN A 414 -11.79 19.89 6.89
N ASP A 415 -12.67 19.59 5.94
CA ASP A 415 -13.81 18.68 6.14
C ASP A 415 -13.41 17.19 5.89
N GLU A 416 -14.38 16.28 5.98
CA GLU A 416 -14.20 14.84 5.72
C GLU A 416 -13.74 14.49 4.30
N SER A 417 -14.05 15.35 3.33
CA SER A 417 -13.61 15.17 1.94
C SER A 417 -12.16 15.63 1.73
N GLY A 418 -11.67 16.51 2.61
CA GLY A 418 -10.38 17.18 2.47
C GLY A 418 -10.46 18.54 1.77
N ALA A 419 -11.66 19.09 1.56
CA ALA A 419 -11.80 20.47 1.10
C ALA A 419 -11.39 21.43 2.23
N THR A 420 -10.76 22.55 1.88
CA THR A 420 -10.26 23.51 2.87
C THR A 420 -11.20 24.69 3.00
N HIS A 421 -11.52 25.03 4.25
CA HIS A 421 -12.44 26.09 4.63
C HIS A 421 -11.76 27.09 5.57
N VAL A 422 -12.30 28.30 5.61
CA VAL A 422 -11.95 29.33 6.60
C VAL A 422 -13.20 29.66 7.42
N LEU A 423 -13.07 29.56 8.74
CA LEU A 423 -14.02 30.04 9.74
C LEU A 423 -13.67 31.47 10.14
N ASP A 424 -14.65 32.36 10.12
CA ASP A 424 -14.62 33.64 10.83
C ASP A 424 -15.04 33.42 12.29
N VAL A 425 -14.14 33.71 13.22
CA VAL A 425 -14.32 33.38 14.65
C VAL A 425 -15.45 34.17 15.29
N ALA A 426 -15.63 35.44 14.90
CA ALA A 426 -16.60 36.33 15.55
C ALA A 426 -18.04 36.01 15.12
N SER A 427 -18.24 35.72 13.84
CA SER A 427 -19.56 35.44 13.26
C SER A 427 -19.94 33.97 13.22
N GLY A 428 -18.97 33.06 13.38
CA GLY A 428 -19.18 31.61 13.24
C GLY A 428 -19.38 31.14 11.78
N LYS A 429 -19.22 32.03 10.80
CA LYS A 429 -19.45 31.70 9.38
C LYS A 429 -18.24 31.02 8.75
N THR A 430 -18.50 30.02 7.92
CA THR A 430 -17.47 29.30 7.17
C THR A 430 -17.55 29.59 5.67
N ARG A 431 -16.41 29.53 5.00
CA ARG A 431 -16.30 29.62 3.53
C ARG A 431 -15.23 28.66 3.01
N GLN A 432 -15.58 27.86 2.01
CA GLN A 432 -14.63 27.03 1.27
C GLN A 432 -13.65 27.92 0.48
N ILE A 433 -12.36 27.62 0.57
CA ILE A 433 -11.29 28.34 -0.14
C ILE A 433 -10.54 27.46 -1.13
N ALA A 434 -10.61 26.13 -0.99
CA ALA A 434 -10.03 25.18 -1.93
C ALA A 434 -10.87 23.90 -1.99
N GLU A 435 -10.98 23.33 -3.19
CA GLU A 435 -11.61 22.03 -3.43
C GLU A 435 -10.88 20.90 -2.71
N ALA A 436 -11.59 19.79 -2.53
CA ALA A 436 -11.01 18.58 -1.96
C ALA A 436 -9.83 18.09 -2.82
N THR A 437 -8.70 17.86 -2.16
CA THR A 437 -7.58 17.12 -2.73
C THR A 437 -7.43 15.80 -1.99
N TYR A 438 -6.67 14.86 -2.56
CA TYR A 438 -6.54 13.52 -1.98
C TYR A 438 -5.72 13.54 -0.69
N PHE A 439 -6.32 13.69 0.49
CA PHE A 439 -5.63 13.79 1.80
C PHE A 439 -4.54 14.89 1.84
N PRO A 440 -4.92 16.18 1.82
CA PRO A 440 -3.98 17.28 2.00
C PRO A 440 -3.38 17.30 3.42
N GLY A 441 -2.20 17.92 3.53
CA GLY A 441 -1.55 18.19 4.81
C GLY A 441 -2.21 19.31 5.61
N LYS A 442 -1.74 19.50 6.86
CA LYS A 442 -2.24 20.55 7.75
C LYS A 442 -2.06 21.95 7.13
N PRO A 443 -3.10 22.80 7.09
CA PRO A 443 -2.98 24.17 6.57
C PRO A 443 -2.06 25.02 7.45
N SER A 444 -1.30 25.92 6.82
CA SER A 444 -0.44 26.91 7.49
C SER A 444 -0.65 28.30 6.89
N TRP A 445 -0.87 29.31 7.74
CA TRP A 445 -1.14 30.68 7.31
C TRP A 445 0.14 31.45 6.98
N SER A 446 0.10 32.24 5.90
CA SER A 446 1.11 33.27 5.68
C SER A 446 1.06 34.34 6.78
N PRO A 447 2.17 35.02 7.10
CA PRO A 447 2.21 36.01 8.19
C PRO A 447 1.27 37.21 8.00
N ASP A 448 0.94 37.56 6.75
CA ASP A 448 -0.03 38.61 6.42
C ASP A 448 -1.50 38.13 6.51
N GLY A 449 -1.72 36.85 6.80
CA GLY A 449 -3.04 36.24 6.88
C GLY A 449 -3.79 36.17 5.54
N ARG A 450 -3.13 36.35 4.39
CA ARG A 450 -3.79 36.34 3.08
C ARG A 450 -3.80 34.98 2.40
N ARG A 451 -2.84 34.10 2.73
CA ARG A 451 -2.65 32.82 2.07
C ARG A 451 -2.59 31.67 3.06
N VAL A 452 -2.96 30.49 2.57
CA VAL A 452 -2.81 29.22 3.28
C VAL A 452 -1.96 28.29 2.42
N ALA A 453 -0.91 27.71 2.99
CA ALA A 453 -0.10 26.67 2.37
C ALA A 453 -0.42 25.29 2.97
N MET A 454 -0.35 24.25 2.16
CA MET A 454 -0.51 22.86 2.60
C MET A 454 0.22 21.90 1.64
N ALA A 455 0.52 20.68 2.12
CA ALA A 455 1.12 19.66 1.28
C ALA A 455 0.03 18.91 0.49
N VAL A 456 0.21 18.74 -0.82
CA VAL A 456 -0.69 17.97 -1.71
C VAL A 456 0.12 16.99 -2.55
N VAL A 457 -0.47 15.86 -2.97
CA VAL A 457 0.20 14.98 -3.93
C VAL A 457 -0.02 15.53 -5.33
N GLU A 458 1.07 15.62 -6.08
CA GLU A 458 1.04 15.81 -7.53
C GLU A 458 1.48 14.51 -8.18
N ALA A 459 0.60 13.94 -9.01
CA ALA A 459 0.88 12.73 -9.78
C ALA A 459 2.04 12.98 -10.76
N ALA A 460 2.87 11.97 -11.00
CA ALA A 460 4.00 12.13 -11.91
C ALA A 460 3.57 12.27 -13.38
N SER A 461 2.46 11.63 -13.78
CA SER A 461 1.81 11.80 -15.09
C SER A 461 0.43 11.16 -15.11
N GLU A 462 -0.24 11.20 -16.26
CA GLU A 462 -1.51 10.53 -16.52
C GLU A 462 -1.44 9.00 -16.39
N ARG A 463 -0.23 8.42 -16.46
CA ARG A 463 0.01 6.96 -16.33
C ARG A 463 0.25 6.52 -14.88
N ASP A 464 0.72 7.41 -14.01
CA ASP A 464 1.12 7.06 -12.63
C ASP A 464 0.51 8.05 -11.64
N THR A 465 -0.43 7.57 -10.83
CA THR A 465 -1.07 8.37 -9.78
C THR A 465 -0.12 8.70 -8.63
N ALA A 466 0.98 7.96 -8.47
CA ALA A 466 2.01 8.30 -7.51
C ALA A 466 2.90 9.43 -8.03
N GLY A 467 3.42 10.22 -7.11
CA GLY A 467 4.35 11.30 -7.43
C GLY A 467 4.96 11.86 -6.16
N HIS A 468 4.85 13.17 -5.96
CA HIS A 468 5.53 13.84 -4.85
C HIS A 468 4.55 14.68 -4.03
N ASN A 469 4.82 14.80 -2.73
CA ASN A 469 4.12 15.73 -1.87
C ASN A 469 4.74 17.13 -2.06
N HIS A 470 3.98 18.00 -2.71
CA HIS A 470 4.32 19.36 -3.12
C HIS A 470 3.60 20.41 -2.30
N ILE A 471 4.02 21.67 -2.43
CA ILE A 471 3.43 22.81 -1.72
C ILE A 471 2.30 23.38 -2.58
N MET A 472 1.07 23.35 -2.07
CA MET A 472 -0.04 24.13 -2.62
C MET A 472 -0.22 25.39 -1.77
N VAL A 473 -0.29 26.55 -2.42
CA VAL A 473 -0.60 27.84 -1.79
C VAL A 473 -1.93 28.34 -2.33
N VAL A 474 -2.84 28.70 -1.44
CA VAL A 474 -4.19 29.18 -1.74
C VAL A 474 -4.34 30.62 -1.28
N ASP A 475 -4.73 31.51 -2.17
CA ASP A 475 -5.16 32.85 -1.83
C ASP A 475 -6.55 32.80 -1.19
N THR A 476 -6.66 33.26 0.06
CA THR A 476 -7.87 33.04 0.85
C THR A 476 -9.04 33.87 0.35
N GLU A 477 -8.83 35.04 -0.24
CA GLU A 477 -9.90 35.91 -0.73
C GLU A 477 -10.47 35.41 -2.06
N THR A 478 -9.59 35.05 -2.99
CA THR A 478 -9.96 34.67 -4.36
C THR A 478 -10.18 33.17 -4.56
N GLY A 479 -9.65 32.32 -3.68
CA GLY A 479 -9.63 30.87 -3.84
C GLY A 479 -8.62 30.37 -4.88
N LYS A 480 -7.79 31.25 -5.46
CA LYS A 480 -6.78 30.86 -6.45
C LYS A 480 -5.70 30.01 -5.78
N ALA A 481 -5.48 28.81 -6.29
CA ALA A 481 -4.45 27.89 -5.83
C ALA A 481 -3.30 27.75 -6.83
N THR A 482 -2.08 27.58 -6.32
CA THR A 482 -0.88 27.25 -7.08
C THR A 482 -0.12 26.12 -6.40
N THR A 483 0.20 25.06 -7.14
CA THR A 483 1.01 23.93 -6.67
C THR A 483 2.41 24.01 -7.26
N GLN A 484 3.43 23.70 -6.45
CA GLN A 484 4.83 23.74 -6.86
C GLN A 484 5.68 22.72 -6.10
N PRO A 485 6.77 22.23 -6.70
CA PRO A 485 7.70 21.35 -6.01
C PRO A 485 8.41 22.05 -4.84
N VAL A 486 8.65 21.31 -3.75
CA VAL A 486 9.50 21.79 -2.64
C VAL A 486 10.97 21.90 -3.08
N ALA A 487 11.40 20.99 -3.95
CA ALA A 487 12.62 21.02 -4.72
C ALA A 487 12.50 20.00 -5.87
N PRO A 488 13.31 20.10 -6.94
CA PRO A 488 13.31 19.11 -8.01
C PRO A 488 13.49 17.69 -7.45
N HIS A 489 12.53 16.80 -7.78
CA HIS A 489 12.55 15.37 -7.42
C HIS A 489 12.64 15.06 -5.93
N ARG A 490 12.20 15.99 -5.07
CA ARG A 490 12.07 15.77 -3.62
C ARG A 490 10.63 15.94 -3.19
N SER A 491 10.27 15.19 -2.15
CA SER A 491 8.94 15.18 -1.57
C SER A 491 9.00 15.66 -0.12
N ILE A 492 7.98 16.39 0.31
CA ILE A 492 7.67 16.50 1.75
C ILE A 492 7.40 15.08 2.26
N ALA A 493 7.94 14.74 3.43
CA ALA A 493 8.02 13.36 3.92
C ALA A 493 6.65 12.70 4.05
N THR A 494 5.67 13.40 4.64
CA THR A 494 4.26 12.99 4.71
C THR A 494 3.34 14.20 4.52
N ARG A 495 2.06 13.95 4.27
CA ARG A 495 0.98 14.95 4.27
C ARG A 495 0.20 14.91 5.60
N GLY A 496 0.91 14.68 6.69
CA GLY A 496 0.40 14.84 8.05
C GLY A 496 0.86 16.17 8.63
N ASP A 497 1.77 16.08 9.61
CA ASP A 497 2.25 17.20 10.41
C ASP A 497 3.66 17.70 9.96
N ASP A 498 4.17 17.20 8.84
CA ASP A 498 5.53 17.43 8.34
C ASP A 498 5.73 18.74 7.56
N GLY A 499 4.71 19.60 7.54
CA GLY A 499 4.69 20.88 6.84
C GLY A 499 4.01 20.83 5.47
N PRO A 500 4.05 21.94 4.70
CA PRO A 500 4.82 23.16 4.96
C PRO A 500 4.25 24.02 6.10
N VAL A 501 5.13 24.66 6.88
CA VAL A 501 4.77 25.65 7.91
C VAL A 501 5.47 26.98 7.63
N TRP A 502 4.72 28.06 7.46
CA TRP A 502 5.29 29.39 7.24
C TRP A 502 6.19 29.85 8.39
N SER A 503 7.32 30.49 8.06
CA SER A 503 8.07 31.26 9.06
C SER A 503 7.37 32.60 9.35
N PRO A 504 7.46 33.12 10.59
CA PRO A 504 6.81 34.38 10.96
C PRO A 504 7.27 35.60 10.14
N ASP A 505 8.47 35.56 9.58
CA ASP A 505 9.01 36.62 8.71
C ASP A 505 8.50 36.53 7.26
N GLY A 506 7.85 35.43 6.86
CA GLY A 506 7.32 35.20 5.52
C GLY A 506 8.36 34.92 4.45
N ALA A 507 9.64 34.80 4.81
CA ALA A 507 10.75 34.58 3.87
C ALA A 507 11.01 33.09 3.61
N SER A 508 10.41 32.19 4.39
CA SER A 508 10.58 30.75 4.24
C SER A 508 9.35 29.95 4.69
N MET A 509 9.33 28.68 4.31
CA MET A 509 8.50 27.65 4.94
C MET A 509 9.42 26.57 5.53
N LEU A 510 8.94 25.84 6.53
CA LEU A 510 9.60 24.66 7.08
C LEU A 510 8.88 23.39 6.66
N ALA A 511 9.64 22.38 6.29
CA ALA A 511 9.11 21.07 5.96
C ALA A 511 10.11 19.96 6.32
N VAL A 512 9.60 18.76 6.62
CA VAL A 512 10.43 17.57 6.73
C VAL A 512 10.64 16.98 5.33
N ILE A 513 11.90 16.85 4.93
CA ILE A 513 12.32 16.29 3.64
C ILE A 513 13.42 15.27 3.95
N GLU A 514 13.30 14.05 3.43
CA GLU A 514 14.25 12.95 3.68
C GLU A 514 14.57 12.72 5.17
N SER A 515 13.54 12.77 6.02
CA SER A 515 13.63 12.65 7.48
C SER A 515 14.37 13.77 8.21
N LEU A 516 14.62 14.93 7.59
CA LEU A 516 15.25 16.09 8.23
C LEU A 516 14.37 17.33 8.11
N VAL A 517 14.38 18.17 9.14
CA VAL A 517 13.74 19.50 9.07
C VAL A 517 14.55 20.41 8.15
N HIS A 518 13.88 20.99 7.15
CA HIS A 518 14.47 21.92 6.19
C HIS A 518 13.77 23.27 6.25
N ARG A 519 14.55 24.32 5.96
CA ARG A 519 14.04 25.66 5.60
C ARG A 519 13.98 25.76 4.08
N VAL A 520 12.81 26.08 3.55
CA VAL A 520 12.51 26.27 2.13
C VAL A 520 12.33 27.77 1.88
N PRO A 521 13.26 28.44 1.18
CA PRO A 521 13.11 29.86 0.86
C PRO A 521 11.89 30.11 -0.05
N VAL A 522 11.07 31.11 0.29
CA VAL A 522 9.90 31.49 -0.50
C VAL A 522 9.78 32.99 -0.67
N ALA A 523 9.11 33.43 -1.73
CA ALA A 523 8.64 34.79 -1.87
C ALA A 523 7.38 35.02 -1.02
N SER A 524 6.93 36.28 -0.91
CA SER A 524 5.73 36.62 -0.12
C SER A 524 4.45 35.96 -0.62
N ASP A 525 4.40 35.58 -1.90
CA ASP A 525 3.30 34.81 -2.48
C ASP A 525 3.40 33.29 -2.26
N GLY A 526 4.48 32.84 -1.61
CA GLY A 526 4.76 31.46 -1.32
C GLY A 526 5.57 30.75 -2.40
N THR A 527 5.90 31.40 -3.52
CA THR A 527 6.72 30.81 -4.58
C THR A 527 8.09 30.39 -4.05
N VAL A 528 8.52 29.15 -4.29
CA VAL A 528 9.85 28.67 -3.87
C VAL A 528 10.93 29.42 -4.65
N THR A 529 11.87 30.06 -3.94
CA THR A 529 12.91 30.91 -4.53
C THR A 529 14.31 30.31 -4.47
N GLY A 530 14.49 29.19 -3.76
CA GLY A 530 15.78 28.55 -3.60
C GLY A 530 15.69 27.12 -3.07
N ALA A 531 16.83 26.43 -3.03
CA ALA A 531 16.90 25.06 -2.55
C ALA A 531 16.63 24.97 -1.03
N PRO A 532 15.95 23.91 -0.56
CA PRO A 532 15.79 23.65 0.87
C PRO A 532 17.12 23.45 1.58
N VAL A 533 17.26 24.03 2.78
CA VAL A 533 18.46 23.92 3.62
C VAL A 533 18.11 23.15 4.90
N ALA A 534 18.78 22.02 5.14
CA ALA A 534 18.60 21.25 6.37
C ALA A 534 19.03 22.08 7.59
N LEU A 535 18.19 22.10 8.63
CA LEU A 535 18.45 22.86 9.87
C LEU A 535 19.04 22.00 10.98
N SER A 536 18.85 20.68 10.92
CA SER A 536 19.36 19.72 11.90
C SER A 536 19.68 18.39 11.22
N PRO A 537 20.70 17.64 11.69
CA PRO A 537 20.97 16.28 11.23
C PRO A 537 20.10 15.22 11.93
N MET A 538 19.30 15.62 12.92
CA MET A 538 18.42 14.71 13.66
C MET A 538 17.23 14.27 12.80
N VAL A 539 16.83 13.00 12.95
CA VAL A 539 15.57 12.52 12.38
C VAL A 539 14.42 13.40 12.87
N ALA A 540 13.63 13.91 11.95
CA ALA A 540 12.56 14.86 12.23
C ALA A 540 11.20 14.36 11.70
N ASP A 541 10.18 14.69 12.48
CA ASP A 541 8.76 14.54 12.19
C ASP A 541 8.01 15.73 12.82
N SER A 542 6.80 16.04 12.37
CA SER A 542 5.88 17.00 13.01
C SER A 542 6.52 18.35 13.38
N VAL A 543 6.62 19.25 12.41
CA VAL A 543 7.26 20.57 12.60
C VAL A 543 6.27 21.62 13.10
N SER A 544 6.69 22.46 14.05
CA SER A 544 5.91 23.58 14.60
C SER A 544 6.80 24.81 14.80
N VAL A 545 6.23 26.00 14.67
CA VAL A 545 6.96 27.28 14.74
C VAL A 545 6.23 28.26 15.66
N SER A 546 6.96 28.93 16.55
CA SER A 546 6.40 29.98 17.41
C SER A 546 6.30 31.33 16.68
N ALA A 547 5.57 32.29 17.25
CA ALA A 547 5.50 33.65 16.69
C ALA A 547 6.88 34.36 16.69
N GLU A 548 7.75 33.99 17.63
CA GLU A 548 9.15 34.45 17.71
C GLU A 548 10.10 33.74 16.73
N GLY A 549 9.63 32.76 15.95
CA GLY A 549 10.44 32.04 14.97
C GLY A 549 11.25 30.87 15.54
N ASN A 550 10.97 30.43 16.78
CA ASN A 550 11.55 29.21 17.32
C ASN A 550 10.95 27.99 16.62
N VAL A 551 11.80 27.02 16.27
CA VAL A 551 11.41 25.80 15.52
C VAL A 551 11.43 24.59 16.44
N LEU A 552 10.30 23.91 16.53
CA LEU A 552 10.12 22.63 17.24
C LEU A 552 9.89 21.51 16.22
N PHE A 553 10.46 20.34 16.47
CA PHE A 553 10.14 19.10 15.75
C PHE A 553 10.20 17.90 16.69
N LEU A 554 9.57 16.78 16.30
CA LEU A 554 9.71 15.50 16.98
C LEU A 554 10.92 14.73 16.46
N SER A 555 11.63 14.09 17.38
CA SER A 555 12.72 13.17 17.06
C SER A 555 12.71 11.98 18.00
N LEU A 556 12.38 10.80 17.48
CA LEU A 556 12.40 9.52 18.21
C LEU A 556 11.68 9.56 19.57
N GLY A 557 10.49 10.18 19.64
CA GLY A 557 9.71 10.31 20.88
C GLY A 557 10.02 11.56 21.72
N LYS A 558 10.95 12.42 21.27
CA LYS A 558 11.35 13.64 21.98
C LYS A 558 10.88 14.89 21.25
N LEU A 559 10.55 15.91 22.01
CA LEU A 559 10.32 17.28 21.53
C LEU A 559 11.67 17.98 21.42
N VAL A 560 12.06 18.41 20.24
CA VAL A 560 13.36 19.07 19.97
C VAL A 560 13.13 20.50 19.55
N LEU A 561 13.58 21.44 20.36
CA LEU A 561 13.64 22.85 20.03
C LEU A 561 15.01 23.14 19.41
N LEU A 562 15.03 23.69 18.19
CA LEU A 562 16.24 23.95 17.42
C LEU A 562 17.28 24.72 18.26
N GLY A 563 18.56 24.33 18.14
CA GLY A 563 19.59 24.64 19.14
C GLY A 563 19.76 23.54 20.20
N ASP A 564 19.44 22.31 19.84
CA ASP A 564 19.68 21.04 20.57
C ASP A 564 19.06 20.92 21.98
N ARG A 565 18.01 21.69 22.28
CA ARG A 565 17.23 21.54 23.52
C ARG A 565 16.18 20.45 23.32
N GLN A 566 16.38 19.31 23.99
CA GLN A 566 15.49 18.14 23.89
C GLN A 566 14.66 17.96 25.17
N TYR A 567 13.38 17.67 25.01
CA TYR A 567 12.45 17.41 26.10
C TYR A 567 11.78 16.06 25.90
N VAL A 568 11.78 15.24 26.94
CA VAL A 568 10.96 14.03 27.02
C VAL A 568 9.73 14.40 27.83
N PRO A 569 8.50 14.30 27.29
CA PRO A 569 7.30 14.52 28.08
C PRO A 569 7.31 13.63 29.33
N PRO A 570 7.14 14.18 30.55
CA PRO A 570 7.17 13.40 31.79
C PRO A 570 5.85 12.65 32.00
N ILE A 571 5.44 11.85 31.01
CA ILE A 571 4.19 11.07 30.98
C ILE A 571 4.55 9.59 30.96
N THR A 572 3.97 8.85 31.90
CA THR A 572 4.13 7.39 32.00
C THR A 572 2.89 6.71 31.43
N CYS A 573 3.09 5.77 30.52
CA CYS A 573 2.07 4.83 30.07
C CYS A 573 2.12 3.59 30.97
N THR A 574 1.03 3.34 31.70
CA THR A 574 0.89 2.21 32.61
C THR A 574 -0.21 1.29 32.11
N MET A 575 0.13 0.01 31.96
CA MET A 575 -0.86 -1.02 31.58
C MET A 575 -1.84 -1.24 32.73
N PRO A 576 -3.15 -1.32 32.46
CA PRO A 576 -4.16 -1.51 33.49
C PRO A 576 -4.00 -2.88 34.14
N ASP A 577 -4.34 -2.98 35.43
CA ASP A 577 -4.35 -4.26 36.13
C ASP A 577 -5.32 -5.24 35.46
N PRO A 578 -4.99 -6.53 35.43
CA PRO A 578 -5.86 -7.50 34.80
C PRO A 578 -7.19 -7.60 35.55
N PRO A 579 -8.27 -7.99 34.86
CA PRO A 579 -9.57 -8.14 35.50
C PRO A 579 -9.54 -9.29 36.54
N PRO A 580 -10.45 -9.27 37.53
CA PRO A 580 -10.60 -10.37 38.47
C PRO A 580 -10.87 -11.71 37.76
N ARG A 581 -10.55 -12.79 38.48
CA ARG A 581 -10.87 -14.16 38.06
C ARG A 581 -12.32 -14.27 37.58
N LYS A 582 -12.52 -14.98 36.47
CA LYS A 582 -13.85 -15.28 35.93
C LYS A 582 -13.93 -16.69 35.35
N VAL A 583 -15.14 -17.22 35.34
CA VAL A 583 -15.48 -18.47 34.64
C VAL A 583 -16.47 -18.13 33.54
N ILE A 584 -16.16 -18.51 32.30
CA ILE A 584 -17.03 -18.37 31.13
C ILE A 584 -17.53 -19.77 30.78
N ARG A 585 -18.85 -19.98 30.86
CA ARG A 585 -19.47 -21.23 30.43
C ARG A 585 -19.88 -21.13 28.97
N ALA A 586 -19.34 -22.01 28.15
CA ALA A 586 -19.65 -22.15 26.74
C ALA A 586 -20.53 -23.38 26.53
N GLY A 587 -21.72 -23.22 25.96
CA GLY A 587 -22.53 -24.34 25.50
C GLY A 587 -21.81 -25.14 24.40
N ALA A 588 -21.10 -24.44 23.51
CA ALA A 588 -20.20 -24.98 22.52
C ALA A 588 -18.90 -24.15 22.45
N LEU A 589 -17.73 -24.80 22.51
CA LEU A 589 -16.41 -24.17 22.41
C LEU A 589 -15.69 -24.68 21.17
N TRP A 590 -15.29 -23.77 20.28
CA TRP A 590 -14.26 -24.04 19.28
C TRP A 590 -12.94 -23.42 19.75
N ASP A 591 -11.88 -24.21 19.79
CA ASP A 591 -10.59 -23.80 20.36
C ASP A 591 -9.63 -23.14 19.36
N GLY A 592 -10.08 -22.94 18.12
CA GLY A 592 -9.30 -22.42 16.99
C GLY A 592 -8.57 -23.48 16.16
N ARG A 593 -8.57 -24.76 16.59
CA ARG A 593 -7.77 -25.83 15.96
C ARG A 593 -8.55 -27.11 15.70
N SER A 594 -9.43 -27.48 16.61
CA SER A 594 -10.21 -28.72 16.57
C SER A 594 -11.18 -28.74 15.39
N ASP A 595 -11.54 -29.95 14.95
CA ASP A 595 -12.42 -30.18 13.81
C ASP A 595 -13.88 -29.79 14.08
N GLY A 596 -14.27 -29.67 15.34
CA GLY A 596 -15.62 -29.30 15.77
C GLY A 596 -15.63 -28.75 17.19
N TYR A 597 -16.82 -28.67 17.78
CA TYR A 597 -17.04 -28.13 19.11
C TYR A 597 -16.77 -29.13 20.24
N ARG A 598 -16.31 -28.61 21.38
CA ARG A 598 -16.48 -29.23 22.69
C ARG A 598 -17.71 -28.61 23.36
N ASN A 599 -18.63 -29.42 23.85
CA ASN A 599 -19.87 -28.92 24.46
C ASN A 599 -19.74 -28.80 25.97
N ASP A 600 -20.52 -27.88 26.55
CA ASP A 600 -20.64 -27.65 27.99
C ASP A 600 -19.27 -27.52 28.67
N VAL A 601 -18.57 -26.41 28.39
CA VAL A 601 -17.19 -26.18 28.85
C VAL A 601 -17.12 -24.95 29.75
N ASP A 602 -16.46 -25.07 30.91
CA ASP A 602 -16.06 -23.95 31.76
C ASP A 602 -14.63 -23.50 31.40
N ILE A 603 -14.49 -22.25 31.00
CA ILE A 603 -13.22 -21.58 30.70
C ILE A 603 -12.88 -20.66 31.87
N THR A 604 -11.84 -20.99 32.63
CA THR A 604 -11.36 -20.14 33.73
C THR A 604 -10.31 -19.16 33.21
N VAL A 605 -10.52 -17.88 33.52
CA VAL A 605 -9.60 -16.79 33.16
C VAL A 605 -9.13 -16.10 34.44
N GLU A 606 -7.81 -15.97 34.59
CA GLU A 606 -7.13 -15.28 35.68
C GLU A 606 -5.99 -14.45 35.08
N ASP A 607 -5.80 -13.23 35.57
CA ASP A 607 -4.76 -12.31 35.09
C ASP A 607 -4.78 -12.05 33.56
N GLY A 608 -5.97 -12.13 32.95
CA GLY A 608 -6.18 -12.01 31.50
C GLY A 608 -5.70 -13.22 30.68
N VAL A 609 -5.36 -14.32 31.34
CA VAL A 609 -4.88 -15.58 30.76
C VAL A 609 -5.88 -16.68 31.06
N ILE A 610 -6.09 -17.59 30.12
CA ILE A 610 -6.89 -18.79 30.32
C ILE A 610 -6.07 -19.76 31.18
N THR A 611 -6.54 -20.09 32.38
CA THR A 611 -5.85 -21.01 33.30
C THR A 611 -6.39 -22.43 33.21
N ALA A 612 -7.66 -22.62 32.84
CA ALA A 612 -8.27 -23.93 32.69
C ALA A 612 -9.38 -23.94 31.61
N VAL A 613 -9.55 -25.09 30.95
CA VAL A 613 -10.62 -25.36 29.97
C VAL A 613 -11.14 -26.78 30.26
N GLU A 614 -12.22 -26.87 31.03
CA GLU A 614 -12.72 -28.12 31.61
C GLU A 614 -14.19 -28.33 31.27
N ASP A 615 -14.67 -29.57 31.36
CA ASP A 615 -16.10 -29.85 31.24
C ASP A 615 -16.86 -29.11 32.36
N ALA A 616 -17.98 -28.49 32.00
CA ALA A 616 -18.76 -27.65 32.87
C ALA A 616 -19.32 -28.48 34.02
N ARG A 617 -19.18 -27.93 35.23
CA ARG A 617 -19.65 -28.61 36.44
C ARG A 617 -20.87 -27.89 37.02
N PRO A 618 -21.95 -28.60 37.40
CA PRO A 618 -23.16 -27.97 37.94
C PRO A 618 -22.90 -27.09 39.17
N GLU A 619 -21.89 -27.44 39.98
CA GLU A 619 -21.50 -26.68 41.18
C GLU A 619 -20.77 -25.36 40.87
N ASN A 620 -20.22 -25.19 39.65
CA ASN A 620 -19.60 -23.95 39.24
C ASN A 620 -20.67 -22.94 38.83
N THR A 621 -20.68 -21.77 39.46
CA THR A 621 -21.49 -20.63 39.00
C THR A 621 -20.67 -19.79 38.02
N PRO A 622 -21.01 -19.78 36.72
CA PRO A 622 -20.26 -19.02 35.73
C PRO A 622 -20.53 -17.52 35.87
N SER A 623 -19.52 -16.72 35.59
CA SER A 623 -19.64 -15.26 35.52
C SER A 623 -20.28 -14.80 34.21
N VAL A 624 -20.15 -15.63 33.16
CA VAL A 624 -20.73 -15.42 31.83
C VAL A 624 -21.19 -16.76 31.31
N GLU A 625 -22.40 -16.81 30.75
CA GLU A 625 -22.90 -17.93 29.95
C GLU A 625 -23.03 -17.47 28.50
N ALA A 626 -22.61 -18.33 27.57
CA ALA A 626 -22.65 -18.07 26.14
C ALA A 626 -23.02 -19.35 25.38
N THR A 627 -23.82 -19.24 24.33
CA THR A 627 -24.18 -20.36 23.46
C THR A 627 -22.94 -20.94 22.81
N THR A 628 -22.18 -20.10 22.10
CA THR A 628 -20.94 -20.50 21.43
C THR A 628 -19.80 -19.59 21.84
N VAL A 629 -18.62 -20.16 22.09
CA VAL A 629 -17.36 -19.43 22.32
C VAL A 629 -16.33 -19.83 21.28
N ILE A 630 -15.68 -18.82 20.67
CA ILE A 630 -14.56 -18.99 19.74
C ILE A 630 -13.41 -18.03 20.12
N PRO A 631 -12.16 -18.22 19.60
CA PRO A 631 -11.11 -17.22 19.76
C PRO A 631 -11.48 -15.88 19.12
N GLY A 632 -10.96 -14.79 19.68
CA GLY A 632 -11.05 -13.45 19.10
C GLY A 632 -10.51 -13.40 17.67
N LEU A 633 -11.19 -12.65 16.80
CA LEU A 633 -10.70 -12.42 15.44
C LEU A 633 -9.50 -11.48 15.46
N ILE A 634 -8.61 -11.68 14.51
CA ILE A 634 -7.38 -10.93 14.30
C ILE A 634 -7.40 -10.39 12.87
N ASP A 635 -7.44 -9.07 12.73
CA ASP A 635 -7.27 -8.40 11.44
C ASP A 635 -5.79 -8.05 11.27
N VAL A 636 -5.08 -8.79 10.42
CA VAL A 636 -3.64 -8.53 10.22
C VAL A 636 -3.37 -7.41 9.22
N HIS A 637 -4.37 -6.87 8.51
CA HIS A 637 -4.11 -5.81 7.54
C HIS A 637 -5.21 -4.77 7.59
N ASN A 638 -4.92 -3.63 8.20
CA ASN A 638 -5.75 -2.44 8.12
C ASN A 638 -4.88 -1.17 8.13
N HIS A 639 -5.54 -0.01 8.07
CA HIS A 639 -4.94 1.30 8.12
C HIS A 639 -5.74 2.22 9.05
N TRP A 640 -5.44 2.15 10.35
CA TRP A 640 -6.16 2.90 11.38
C TRP A 640 -6.24 4.39 11.06
N HIS A 641 -5.12 4.97 10.62
CA HIS A 641 -4.97 6.40 10.43
C HIS A 641 -5.13 6.88 8.98
N PHE A 642 -5.50 6.00 8.04
CA PHE A 642 -5.84 6.39 6.67
C PHE A 642 -6.96 7.43 6.62
N ARG A 643 -8.04 7.17 7.37
CA ARG A 643 -9.17 8.09 7.62
C ARG A 643 -9.41 8.28 9.13
N GLY A 644 -8.44 7.98 9.99
CA GLY A 644 -8.64 7.89 11.44
C GLY A 644 -9.22 9.16 12.09
N ARG A 645 -8.88 10.36 11.60
CA ARG A 645 -9.47 11.62 12.08
C ARG A 645 -10.98 11.68 11.84
N GLN A 646 -11.46 11.09 10.75
CA GLN A 646 -12.88 11.05 10.35
C GLN A 646 -13.67 10.08 11.23
N TRP A 647 -13.05 8.99 11.70
CA TRP A 647 -13.71 7.99 12.54
C TRP A 647 -13.74 8.37 14.03
N GLY A 648 -12.72 9.10 14.51
CA GLY A 648 -12.65 9.54 15.90
C GLY A 648 -12.65 8.37 16.90
N SER A 649 -13.35 8.53 18.01
CA SER A 649 -13.40 7.58 19.13
C SER A 649 -14.21 6.33 18.84
N ARG A 650 -15.04 6.33 17.79
CA ARG A 650 -15.89 5.20 17.36
C ARG A 650 -15.12 4.02 16.79
N GLN A 651 -13.93 4.26 16.24
CA GLN A 651 -13.19 3.29 15.45
C GLN A 651 -12.81 2.02 16.25
N GLY A 652 -12.31 2.19 17.48
CA GLY A 652 -11.94 1.08 18.36
C GLY A 652 -13.15 0.24 18.81
N PRO A 653 -14.21 0.85 19.36
CA PRO A 653 -15.46 0.17 19.67
C PRO A 653 -16.06 -0.57 18.47
N LEU A 654 -15.95 -0.03 17.25
CA LEU A 654 -16.46 -0.68 16.03
C LEU A 654 -15.75 -1.99 15.71
N TRP A 655 -14.42 -2.03 15.77
CA TRP A 655 -13.68 -3.28 15.59
C TRP A 655 -14.03 -4.32 16.66
N LEU A 656 -14.11 -3.90 17.93
CA LEU A 656 -14.54 -4.79 19.01
C LEU A 656 -15.97 -5.28 18.80
N ALA A 657 -16.89 -4.43 18.35
CA ALA A 657 -18.29 -4.80 18.15
C ALA A 657 -18.49 -5.87 17.07
N TYR A 658 -17.51 -6.03 16.18
CA TYR A 658 -17.43 -7.07 15.16
C TYR A 658 -16.37 -8.15 15.47
N GLY A 659 -15.89 -8.22 16.71
CA GLY A 659 -15.12 -9.36 17.21
C GLY A 659 -13.62 -9.33 16.89
N VAL A 660 -13.13 -8.25 16.30
CA VAL A 660 -11.69 -8.04 16.11
C VAL A 660 -11.11 -7.66 17.47
N THR A 661 -10.33 -8.57 18.07
CA THR A 661 -9.68 -8.40 19.38
C THR A 661 -8.23 -7.95 19.26
N THR A 662 -7.61 -8.23 18.12
CA THR A 662 -6.26 -7.79 17.77
C THR A 662 -6.26 -7.24 16.35
N SER A 663 -5.59 -6.12 16.14
CA SER A 663 -5.51 -5.41 14.88
C SER A 663 -4.04 -5.08 14.59
N ARG A 664 -3.55 -5.39 13.39
CA ARG A 664 -2.23 -4.97 12.89
C ARG A 664 -2.42 -4.03 11.71
N SER A 665 -1.93 -2.79 11.85
CA SER A 665 -1.82 -1.93 10.66
C SER A 665 -0.56 -2.23 9.85
N THR A 666 -0.65 -2.07 8.53
CA THR A 666 0.50 -2.14 7.62
C THR A 666 0.97 -0.77 7.12
N GLY A 667 0.35 0.33 7.57
CA GLY A 667 0.80 1.67 7.28
C GLY A 667 0.02 2.74 8.02
N ASP A 668 0.70 3.56 8.83
CA ASP A 668 0.12 4.66 9.61
C ASP A 668 1.18 5.77 9.86
N PRO A 669 0.80 7.02 10.14
CA PRO A 669 1.74 8.01 10.68
C PRO A 669 2.29 7.54 12.04
N ALA A 670 3.61 7.53 12.21
CA ALA A 670 4.33 6.87 13.30
C ALA A 670 3.83 7.27 14.69
N TYR A 671 3.73 8.57 14.93
CA TYR A 671 3.36 9.10 16.24
C TYR A 671 1.87 8.98 16.54
N HIS A 672 1.03 9.01 15.50
CA HIS A 672 -0.41 8.75 15.65
C HIS A 672 -0.65 7.28 15.98
N MET A 673 0.04 6.37 15.29
CA MET A 673 0.04 4.94 15.57
C MET A 673 0.48 4.65 17.01
N LEU A 674 1.58 5.26 17.46
CA LEU A 674 2.07 5.08 18.81
C LEU A 674 1.10 5.60 19.86
N GLU A 675 0.51 6.78 19.62
CA GLU A 675 -0.48 7.35 20.54
C GLU A 675 -1.71 6.45 20.65
N THR A 676 -2.21 5.92 19.53
CA THR A 676 -3.33 4.96 19.52
C THR A 676 -2.98 3.68 20.28
N ARG A 677 -1.79 3.12 20.02
CA ARG A 677 -1.31 1.92 20.71
C ARG A 677 -1.24 2.12 22.22
N GLU A 678 -0.59 3.19 22.65
CA GLU A 678 -0.43 3.54 24.06
C GLU A 678 -1.78 3.85 24.72
N ALA A 679 -2.67 4.59 24.06
CA ALA A 679 -4.01 4.92 24.57
C ALA A 679 -4.89 3.67 24.75
N ILE A 680 -4.90 2.74 23.80
CA ILE A 680 -5.70 1.52 23.92
C ILE A 680 -5.09 0.58 24.96
N HIS A 681 -3.78 0.35 24.92
CA HIS A 681 -3.11 -0.61 25.80
C HIS A 681 -3.14 -0.18 27.26
N SER A 682 -3.10 1.13 27.54
CA SER A 682 -3.29 1.69 28.89
C SER A 682 -4.75 1.69 29.37
N GLY A 683 -5.71 1.44 28.49
CA GLY A 683 -7.14 1.53 28.78
C GLY A 683 -7.71 2.95 28.73
N ALA A 684 -6.93 3.96 28.33
CA ALA A 684 -7.43 5.32 28.11
C ALA A 684 -8.42 5.40 26.92
N ARG A 685 -8.35 4.46 25.98
CA ARG A 685 -9.34 4.27 24.91
C ARG A 685 -9.77 2.82 24.81
N VAL A 686 -11.02 2.62 24.40
CA VAL A 686 -11.59 1.29 24.12
C VAL A 686 -11.22 0.88 22.70
N GLY A 687 -10.66 -0.32 22.52
CA GLY A 687 -10.33 -0.85 21.20
C GLY A 687 -9.62 -2.21 21.26
N PRO A 688 -9.38 -2.84 20.10
CA PRO A 688 -8.60 -4.06 20.02
C PRO A 688 -7.16 -3.82 20.40
N ARG A 689 -6.43 -4.88 20.77
CA ARG A 689 -4.97 -4.83 20.85
C ARG A 689 -4.40 -4.35 19.51
N PHE A 690 -3.85 -3.15 19.52
CA PHE A 690 -3.29 -2.55 18.31
C PHE A 690 -1.79 -2.80 18.16
N LEU A 691 -1.37 -3.29 17.00
CA LEU A 691 0.01 -3.51 16.59
C LEU A 691 0.31 -2.60 15.40
N GLY A 692 1.29 -1.71 15.54
CA GLY A 692 1.50 -0.63 14.58
C GLY A 692 2.78 -0.76 13.77
N SER A 693 2.75 -0.27 12.53
CA SER A 693 3.86 -0.37 11.57
C SER A 693 4.59 0.92 11.26
N GLY A 694 4.01 2.07 11.65
CA GLY A 694 4.40 3.38 11.13
C GLY A 694 4.28 3.47 9.60
N GLU A 695 4.98 4.43 8.99
CA GLU A 695 4.84 4.76 7.58
C GLU A 695 5.42 3.67 6.67
N PRO A 696 4.72 3.25 5.61
CA PRO A 696 5.34 2.44 4.56
C PRO A 696 6.50 3.20 3.90
N LEU A 697 7.59 2.47 3.62
CA LEU A 697 8.73 3.00 2.89
C LEU A 697 8.55 2.69 1.41
N ASP A 698 8.37 3.73 0.60
CA ASP A 698 8.28 3.62 -0.85
C ASP A 698 9.55 4.16 -1.53
N GLY A 699 9.60 4.11 -2.85
CA GLY A 699 10.72 4.61 -3.65
C GLY A 699 10.71 6.11 -3.87
N SER A 700 11.02 6.50 -5.11
CA SER A 700 11.09 7.90 -5.56
C SER A 700 9.74 8.62 -5.62
N ARG A 701 8.64 7.87 -5.67
CA ARG A 701 7.27 8.41 -5.81
C ARG A 701 6.36 7.76 -4.78
N CYS A 702 5.46 8.53 -4.20
CA CYS A 702 4.50 8.09 -3.20
C CYS A 702 3.08 8.56 -3.57
N TYR A 703 2.07 7.84 -3.10
CA TYR A 703 0.67 8.19 -3.35
C TYR A 703 -0.08 8.57 -2.07
N PHE A 704 -0.05 7.73 -1.04
CA PHE A 704 -0.83 7.97 0.17
C PHE A 704 -0.20 9.01 1.10
N GLY A 705 -1.03 9.71 1.87
CA GLY A 705 -0.60 10.83 2.71
C GLY A 705 0.38 10.48 3.84
N PHE A 706 0.48 9.21 4.22
CA PHE A 706 1.36 8.72 5.30
C PHE A 706 2.51 7.83 4.80
N MET A 707 2.81 7.84 3.49
CA MET A 707 3.97 7.12 2.94
C MET A 707 5.20 8.01 2.87
N ARG A 708 6.38 7.41 3.00
CA ARG A 708 7.67 8.12 2.89
C ARG A 708 8.45 7.65 1.68
N CYS A 709 8.81 8.60 0.83
CA CYS A 709 9.61 8.33 -0.36
C CYS A 709 11.08 8.19 0.05
N VAL A 710 11.68 7.03 -0.23
CA VAL A 710 13.07 6.68 0.14
C VAL A 710 13.88 6.40 -1.12
N THR A 711 14.83 7.29 -1.41
CA THR A 711 15.60 7.26 -2.66
C THR A 711 17.08 6.92 -2.48
N SER A 712 17.57 6.88 -1.24
CA SER A 712 18.98 6.64 -0.95
C SER A 712 19.18 5.75 0.27
N GLU A 713 20.35 5.10 0.33
CA GLU A 713 20.75 4.31 1.49
C GLU A 713 20.95 5.20 2.74
N GLU A 714 21.45 6.43 2.57
CA GLU A 714 21.60 7.37 3.68
C GLU A 714 20.27 7.73 4.33
N GLN A 715 19.25 8.01 3.51
CA GLN A 715 17.90 8.22 4.00
C GLN A 715 17.34 6.95 4.63
N LEU A 716 17.50 5.78 4.01
CA LEU A 716 17.05 4.51 4.58
C LEU A 716 17.64 4.25 5.98
N LEU A 717 18.89 4.62 6.23
CA LEU A 717 19.50 4.51 7.56
C LEU A 717 18.86 5.45 8.59
N ARG A 718 18.37 6.63 8.19
CA ARG A 718 17.55 7.51 9.05
C ARG A 718 16.16 6.90 9.31
N GLU A 719 15.52 6.35 8.29
CA GLU A 719 14.25 5.64 8.44
C GLU A 719 14.39 4.45 9.42
N LEU A 720 15.49 3.70 9.35
CA LEU A 720 15.81 2.61 10.28
C LEU A 720 15.97 3.10 11.73
N GLN A 721 16.58 4.28 11.95
CA GLN A 721 16.62 4.88 13.29
C GLN A 721 15.21 5.18 13.81
N ARG A 722 14.31 5.70 12.95
CA ARG A 722 12.91 5.94 13.32
C ARG A 722 12.18 4.64 13.64
N ILE A 723 12.24 3.65 12.77
CA ILE A 723 11.59 2.35 12.92
C ILE A 723 11.97 1.67 14.24
N ILE A 724 13.26 1.64 14.57
CA ILE A 724 13.76 0.98 15.78
C ILE A 724 13.48 1.84 17.01
N GLY A 725 13.73 3.15 16.95
CA GLY A 725 13.55 4.08 18.08
C GLY A 725 12.09 4.25 18.50
N LEU A 726 11.17 4.19 17.53
CA LEU A 726 9.73 4.23 17.73
C LEU A 726 9.08 2.85 17.82
N ASP A 727 9.87 1.77 17.87
CA ASP A 727 9.39 0.45 18.29
C ASP A 727 8.25 -0.14 17.43
N TYR A 728 8.43 -0.10 16.11
CA TYR A 728 7.45 -0.64 15.16
C TYR A 728 7.29 -2.17 15.28
N ASN A 729 6.06 -2.67 15.13
CA ASN A 729 5.74 -4.09 15.15
C ASN A 729 5.97 -4.77 13.79
N VAL A 730 5.92 -4.03 12.68
CA VAL A 730 6.14 -4.50 11.30
C VAL A 730 6.57 -3.31 10.44
N VAL A 731 7.24 -3.55 9.32
CA VAL A 731 7.53 -2.52 8.30
C VAL A 731 6.97 -2.98 6.96
N LYS A 732 6.31 -2.07 6.23
CA LYS A 732 5.87 -2.31 4.85
C LYS A 732 6.90 -1.69 3.89
N SER A 733 7.63 -2.52 3.13
CA SER A 733 8.32 -2.05 1.93
C SER A 733 7.30 -1.98 0.80
N TYR A 734 7.10 -0.78 0.26
CA TYR A 734 6.04 -0.55 -0.71
C TYR A 734 6.54 -0.73 -2.15
N GLN A 735 5.63 -0.47 -3.09
CA GLN A 735 5.71 -0.98 -4.45
C GLN A 735 6.89 -0.46 -5.27
N ARG A 736 7.50 0.67 -4.89
CA ARG A 736 8.57 1.34 -5.63
C ARG A 736 9.88 1.37 -4.84
N LEU A 737 10.00 0.68 -3.71
CA LEU A 737 11.31 0.57 -3.04
C LEU A 737 12.26 -0.28 -3.93
N PRO A 738 13.45 0.21 -4.32
CA PRO A 738 14.40 -0.56 -5.11
C PRO A 738 14.85 -1.83 -4.36
N VAL A 739 15.05 -2.92 -5.09
CA VAL A 739 15.45 -4.23 -4.54
C VAL A 739 16.75 -4.13 -3.72
N ALA A 740 17.69 -3.28 -4.12
CA ALA A 740 18.92 -3.04 -3.37
C ALA A 740 18.65 -2.43 -1.97
N LEU A 741 17.74 -1.45 -1.89
CA LEU A 741 17.34 -0.84 -0.62
C LEU A 741 16.52 -1.82 0.22
N GLU A 742 15.64 -2.61 -0.38
CA GLU A 742 14.88 -3.66 0.31
C GLU A 742 15.82 -4.71 0.96
N ARG A 743 16.83 -5.18 0.22
CA ARG A 743 17.86 -6.09 0.75
C ARG A 743 18.60 -5.50 1.94
N THR A 744 18.90 -4.19 1.92
CA THR A 744 19.51 -3.49 3.04
C THR A 744 18.55 -3.33 4.22
N LEU A 745 17.28 -3.00 3.98
CA LEU A 745 16.22 -2.92 4.98
C LEU A 745 16.08 -4.24 5.74
N VAL A 746 15.86 -5.36 5.02
CA VAL A 746 15.68 -6.69 5.60
C VAL A 746 16.92 -7.13 6.39
N ARG A 747 18.13 -6.83 5.90
CA ARG A 747 19.38 -7.17 6.61
C ARG A 747 19.45 -6.50 7.99
N HIS A 748 19.02 -5.25 8.11
CA HIS A 748 19.02 -4.51 9.39
C HIS A 748 17.88 -4.96 10.30
N LEU A 749 16.66 -5.09 9.77
CA LEU A 749 15.49 -5.45 10.57
C LEU A 749 15.51 -6.92 11.04
N ARG A 750 16.23 -7.81 10.35
CA ARG A 750 16.51 -9.16 10.84
C ARG A 750 17.21 -9.16 12.20
N ARG A 751 18.06 -8.15 12.49
CA ARG A 751 18.74 -8.01 13.79
C ARG A 751 17.81 -7.44 14.86
N ALA A 752 16.88 -6.57 14.47
CA ALA A 752 15.91 -5.95 15.37
C ALA A 752 14.69 -6.86 15.67
N GLY A 753 14.52 -7.94 14.92
CA GLY A 753 13.40 -8.84 15.05
C GLY A 753 12.05 -8.23 14.60
N ILE A 754 12.12 -7.30 13.64
CA ILE A 754 10.94 -6.61 13.09
C ILE A 754 10.63 -7.22 11.72
N PRO A 755 9.42 -7.80 11.51
CA PRO A 755 9.03 -8.35 10.22
C PRO A 755 8.92 -7.29 9.13
N VAL A 756 9.16 -7.71 7.89
CA VAL A 756 8.98 -6.87 6.69
C VAL A 756 7.97 -7.53 5.76
N VAL A 757 6.99 -6.74 5.31
CA VAL A 757 5.94 -7.17 4.37
C VAL A 757 5.90 -6.25 3.15
N SER A 758 5.32 -6.71 2.04
CA SER A 758 5.23 -5.92 0.81
C SER A 758 4.00 -6.30 -0.02
N HIS A 759 3.72 -5.53 -1.07
CA HIS A 759 2.81 -5.94 -2.15
C HIS A 759 3.45 -6.95 -3.12
N TYR A 760 4.79 -7.06 -3.13
CA TYR A 760 5.51 -7.89 -4.07
C TYR A 760 5.69 -9.32 -3.56
N LEU A 761 5.55 -10.28 -4.47
CA LEU A 761 5.91 -11.68 -4.23
C LEU A 761 7.38 -11.95 -4.53
N TYR A 762 7.83 -11.59 -5.73
CA TYR A 762 9.22 -11.75 -6.15
C TYR A 762 9.74 -10.37 -6.61
N PRO A 763 10.94 -9.93 -6.16
CA PRO A 763 11.97 -10.69 -5.44
C PRO A 763 11.83 -10.77 -3.92
N ALA A 764 10.69 -10.39 -3.34
CA ALA A 764 10.50 -10.43 -1.88
C ALA A 764 10.78 -11.81 -1.24
N VAL A 765 10.39 -12.90 -1.91
CA VAL A 765 10.78 -14.27 -1.55
C VAL A 765 12.31 -14.43 -1.49
N ALA A 766 13.04 -13.99 -2.51
CA ALA A 766 14.50 -14.09 -2.58
C ALA A 766 15.19 -13.16 -1.56
N THR A 767 14.62 -11.98 -1.29
CA THR A 767 15.11 -11.05 -0.26
C THR A 767 14.91 -11.61 1.16
N GLY A 768 13.85 -12.41 1.35
CA GLY A 768 13.44 -12.96 2.64
C GLY A 768 12.53 -12.01 3.41
N LEU A 769 11.45 -11.56 2.78
CA LEU A 769 10.36 -10.88 3.49
C LEU A 769 9.52 -11.90 4.26
N ASN A 770 8.74 -11.43 5.23
CA ASN A 770 7.90 -12.29 6.05
C ASN A 770 6.54 -12.58 5.41
N GLY A 771 6.01 -11.66 4.60
CA GLY A 771 4.70 -11.87 3.98
C GLY A 771 4.41 -10.92 2.84
N MET A 772 3.48 -11.36 2.00
CA MET A 772 2.87 -10.58 0.94
C MET A 772 1.51 -10.10 1.42
N GLU A 773 1.28 -8.81 1.25
CA GLU A 773 -0.02 -8.20 1.47
C GLU A 773 -0.77 -8.17 0.14
N HIS A 774 -2.06 -8.49 0.21
CA HIS A 774 -2.97 -8.69 -0.92
C HIS A 774 -2.68 -9.95 -1.75
N THR A 775 -3.68 -10.45 -2.47
CA THR A 775 -3.57 -11.50 -3.50
C THR A 775 -2.97 -10.96 -4.79
N GLY A 776 -3.19 -9.67 -5.01
CA GLY A 776 -2.52 -8.81 -5.98
C GLY A 776 -3.02 -7.39 -5.79
N GLY A 777 -2.18 -6.43 -6.11
CA GLY A 777 -2.39 -5.03 -5.78
C GLY A 777 -1.82 -4.10 -6.84
N GLY A 778 -1.79 -2.80 -6.51
CA GLY A 778 -0.98 -1.84 -7.26
C GLY A 778 0.44 -2.40 -7.41
N ASN A 779 1.01 -2.22 -8.60
CA ASN A 779 2.34 -2.69 -8.93
C ASN A 779 3.02 -1.62 -9.77
N ARG A 780 4.32 -1.40 -9.53
CA ARG A 780 5.11 -0.38 -10.23
C ARG A 780 5.20 -0.66 -11.73
N LEU A 781 5.03 -1.92 -12.15
CA LEU A 781 4.97 -2.34 -13.55
C LEU A 781 3.73 -1.85 -14.31
N GLY A 782 2.68 -1.40 -13.60
CA GLY A 782 1.39 -1.13 -14.20
C GLY A 782 0.62 -2.39 -14.60
N TYR A 783 0.98 -3.55 -14.06
CA TYR A 783 0.24 -4.82 -14.10
C TYR A 783 0.72 -5.75 -12.97
N SER A 784 -0.11 -6.72 -12.55
CA SER A 784 0.22 -7.64 -11.45
C SER A 784 1.11 -8.80 -11.92
N ARG A 785 1.88 -9.41 -10.99
CA ARG A 785 2.64 -10.65 -11.20
C ARG A 785 2.05 -11.87 -10.49
N THR A 786 0.91 -11.68 -9.84
CA THR A 786 0.23 -12.75 -9.10
C THR A 786 -1.16 -13.04 -9.65
N LEU A 787 -1.78 -12.08 -10.34
CA LEU A 787 -3.11 -12.20 -10.91
C LEU A 787 -3.16 -11.60 -12.32
N SER A 788 -3.92 -12.23 -13.22
CA SER A 788 -4.30 -11.61 -14.49
C SER A 788 -5.17 -10.38 -14.23
N ALA A 789 -5.04 -9.37 -15.09
CA ALA A 789 -5.79 -8.13 -14.91
C ALA A 789 -7.28 -8.27 -15.26
N ALA A 790 -7.65 -9.12 -16.23
CA ALA A 790 -9.06 -9.29 -16.63
C ALA A 790 -9.80 -10.17 -15.63
N GLY A 791 -9.45 -11.46 -15.58
CA GLY A 791 -10.18 -12.45 -14.78
C GLY A 791 -9.68 -12.64 -13.35
N GLY A 792 -8.58 -12.00 -12.93
CA GLY A 792 -7.97 -12.28 -11.64
C GLY A 792 -7.40 -13.70 -11.52
N ARG A 793 -6.97 -14.31 -12.64
CA ARG A 793 -6.45 -15.69 -12.64
C ARG A 793 -5.00 -15.74 -12.17
N THR A 794 -4.65 -16.77 -11.41
CA THR A 794 -3.27 -17.00 -10.93
C THR A 794 -2.66 -18.27 -11.52
N ALA A 795 -1.43 -18.15 -12.03
CA ALA A 795 -0.62 -19.28 -12.44
C ALA A 795 0.07 -19.98 -11.25
N ASP A 796 0.63 -21.16 -11.49
CA ASP A 796 1.23 -22.00 -10.44
C ASP A 796 2.49 -21.39 -9.79
N ASP A 797 3.17 -20.46 -10.45
CA ASP A 797 4.35 -19.76 -9.89
C ASP A 797 4.07 -19.16 -8.52
N THR A 798 2.95 -18.45 -8.42
CA THR A 798 2.56 -17.71 -7.24
C THR A 798 2.22 -18.67 -6.10
N ILE A 799 1.54 -19.77 -6.41
CA ILE A 799 1.20 -20.83 -5.44
C ILE A 799 2.46 -21.46 -4.88
N GLN A 800 3.40 -21.83 -5.76
CA GLN A 800 4.66 -22.44 -5.40
C GLN A 800 5.52 -21.49 -4.55
N LEU A 801 5.69 -20.24 -5.01
CA LEU A 801 6.43 -19.19 -4.31
C LEU A 801 5.91 -18.98 -2.88
N LEU A 802 4.60 -18.89 -2.68
CA LEU A 802 4.01 -18.67 -1.35
C LEU A 802 4.05 -19.91 -0.45
N SER A 803 3.82 -21.10 -1.01
CA SER A 803 3.82 -22.35 -0.22
C SER A 803 5.23 -22.82 0.18
N GLU A 804 6.26 -22.55 -0.63
CA GLU A 804 7.63 -23.00 -0.37
C GLU A 804 8.52 -21.96 0.35
N SER A 805 8.13 -20.68 0.43
CA SER A 805 8.98 -19.60 0.99
C SER A 805 8.79 -19.29 2.47
N HIS A 806 7.81 -19.91 3.12
CA HIS A 806 7.32 -19.54 4.46
C HIS A 806 6.73 -18.12 4.57
N MET A 807 6.56 -17.40 3.46
CA MET A 807 5.80 -16.15 3.46
C MET A 807 4.32 -16.44 3.71
N TRP A 808 3.64 -15.58 4.46
CA TRP A 808 2.18 -15.56 4.46
C TRP A 808 1.64 -14.67 3.34
N VAL A 809 0.38 -14.87 2.97
CA VAL A 809 -0.41 -13.97 2.12
C VAL A 809 -1.66 -13.51 2.86
N SER A 810 -1.94 -12.20 2.84
CA SER A 810 -3.17 -11.65 3.42
C SER A 810 -4.36 -11.73 2.45
N SER A 811 -5.57 -11.99 2.95
CA SER A 811 -6.77 -12.12 2.13
C SER A 811 -7.16 -10.82 1.41
N THR A 812 -7.35 -9.72 2.16
CA THR A 812 -7.77 -8.39 1.69
C THR A 812 -8.70 -8.44 0.48
N LEU A 813 -9.84 -9.12 0.63
CA LEU A 813 -10.85 -9.31 -0.41
C LEU A 813 -11.70 -8.05 -0.60
N LEU A 814 -11.03 -6.91 -0.79
CA LEU A 814 -11.61 -5.56 -0.77
C LEU A 814 -12.64 -5.30 -1.87
N PHE A 815 -12.68 -6.15 -2.90
CA PHE A 815 -13.59 -6.08 -4.03
C PHE A 815 -14.82 -7.00 -3.92
N ALA A 816 -14.98 -7.72 -2.80
CA ALA A 816 -16.07 -8.68 -2.56
C ALA A 816 -17.42 -7.99 -2.28
N HIS A 817 -17.74 -6.94 -3.04
CA HIS A 817 -18.92 -6.10 -2.85
C HIS A 817 -20.22 -6.87 -3.03
N GLU A 818 -20.21 -7.91 -3.86
CA GLU A 818 -21.38 -8.74 -4.11
C GLU A 818 -21.83 -9.53 -2.88
N MET A 819 -20.95 -9.73 -1.89
CA MET A 819 -21.32 -10.39 -0.63
C MET A 819 -22.36 -9.59 0.16
N PHE A 820 -22.35 -8.26 0.04
CA PHE A 820 -23.33 -7.40 0.69
C PHE A 820 -24.74 -7.51 0.11
N LEU A 821 -24.87 -7.91 -1.16
CA LEU A 821 -26.17 -8.15 -1.79
C LEU A 821 -26.76 -9.49 -1.34
N GLU A 822 -25.90 -10.50 -1.21
CA GLU A 822 -26.30 -11.84 -0.81
C GLU A 822 -26.56 -11.93 0.70
N THR A 823 -25.82 -11.15 1.50
CA THR A 823 -25.91 -11.11 2.96
C THR A 823 -25.93 -9.66 3.47
N PRO A 824 -27.11 -8.99 3.43
CA PRO A 824 -27.23 -7.57 3.77
C PRO A 824 -27.27 -7.28 5.29
N ASP A 825 -27.24 -8.32 6.12
CA ASP A 825 -27.37 -8.24 7.57
C ASP A 825 -26.35 -7.28 8.21
N LEU A 826 -25.11 -7.24 7.71
CA LEU A 826 -24.06 -6.34 8.20
C LEU A 826 -24.33 -4.85 7.91
N ILE A 827 -25.09 -4.54 6.86
CA ILE A 827 -25.48 -3.17 6.50
C ILE A 827 -26.70 -2.76 7.32
N GLU A 828 -27.63 -3.69 7.50
CA GLU A 828 -28.86 -3.46 8.25
C GLU A 828 -28.62 -3.43 9.76
N ASP A 829 -27.46 -3.93 10.22
CA ASP A 829 -27.06 -4.03 11.61
C ASP A 829 -27.08 -2.69 12.35
N ARG A 830 -27.59 -2.72 13.58
CA ARG A 830 -27.62 -1.57 14.49
C ARG A 830 -26.21 -1.05 14.79
N ARG A 831 -25.22 -1.94 14.95
CA ARG A 831 -23.82 -1.59 15.21
C ARG A 831 -23.26 -0.71 14.09
N THR A 832 -23.47 -1.12 12.83
CA THR A 832 -23.03 -0.35 11.65
C THR A 832 -23.69 1.03 11.63
N LYS A 833 -25.02 1.08 11.78
CA LYS A 833 -25.79 2.34 11.75
C LYS A 833 -25.42 3.34 12.86
N VAL A 834 -24.97 2.86 14.02
CA VAL A 834 -24.60 3.70 15.18
C VAL A 834 -23.13 4.13 15.15
N LEU A 835 -22.23 3.23 14.75
CA LEU A 835 -20.79 3.45 14.85
C LEU A 835 -20.16 4.00 13.56
N PHE A 836 -20.81 3.90 12.41
CA PHE A 836 -20.34 4.55 11.20
C PHE A 836 -20.71 6.04 11.23
N PRO A 837 -19.74 6.96 11.02
CA PRO A 837 -20.07 8.31 10.59
C PRO A 837 -20.97 8.24 9.35
N TRP A 838 -21.93 9.14 9.22
CA TRP A 838 -22.94 9.04 8.15
C TRP A 838 -22.32 8.98 6.74
N TRP A 839 -21.23 9.69 6.48
CA TRP A 839 -20.55 9.65 5.18
C TRP A 839 -19.81 8.33 4.90
N GLU A 840 -19.42 7.59 5.93
CA GLU A 840 -18.87 6.22 5.77
C GLU A 840 -19.99 5.24 5.50
N TYR A 841 -21.12 5.41 6.20
CA TYR A 841 -22.31 4.60 5.95
C TYR A 841 -22.86 4.83 4.54
N GLU A 842 -22.92 6.07 4.06
CA GLU A 842 -23.32 6.36 2.67
C GLU A 842 -22.33 5.80 1.64
N ARG A 843 -21.02 5.83 1.90
CA ARG A 843 -20.02 5.17 1.05
C ARG A 843 -20.22 3.66 0.96
N LEU A 844 -20.54 3.02 2.09
CA LEU A 844 -20.91 1.61 2.11
C LEU A 844 -22.19 1.36 1.29
N LEU A 845 -23.23 2.18 1.45
CA LEU A 845 -24.46 2.04 0.67
C LEU A 845 -24.23 2.28 -0.83
N GLU A 846 -23.35 3.21 -1.22
CA GLU A 846 -22.97 3.45 -2.60
C GLU A 846 -22.26 2.23 -3.21
N LYS A 847 -21.29 1.66 -2.48
CA LYS A 847 -20.60 0.42 -2.85
C LYS A 847 -21.60 -0.71 -3.15
N VAL A 848 -22.65 -0.83 -2.35
CA VAL A 848 -23.72 -1.85 -2.52
C VAL A 848 -24.59 -1.55 -3.73
N ARG A 849 -24.94 -0.28 -3.98
CA ARG A 849 -25.73 0.14 -5.15
C ARG A 849 -25.01 -0.15 -6.47
N GLU A 850 -23.68 -0.02 -6.50
CA GLU A 850 -22.85 -0.28 -7.70
C GLU A 850 -22.53 -1.77 -7.91
N ALA A 851 -22.67 -2.62 -6.88
CA ALA A 851 -22.26 -4.01 -6.92
C ALA A 851 -22.95 -4.90 -8.00
N PRO A 852 -24.27 -4.77 -8.30
CA PRO A 852 -24.95 -5.65 -9.26
C PRO A 852 -24.37 -5.64 -10.68
N ASP A 853 -23.84 -4.48 -11.11
CA ASP A 853 -23.39 -4.26 -12.49
C ASP A 853 -21.86 -4.42 -12.65
N ASN A 854 -21.17 -4.98 -11.64
CA ASN A 854 -19.71 -5.03 -11.59
C ASN A 854 -19.15 -6.46 -11.75
N GLU A 855 -19.21 -6.99 -12.98
CA GLU A 855 -18.70 -8.34 -13.30
C GLU A 855 -17.20 -8.52 -13.03
N ILE A 856 -16.39 -7.46 -13.16
CA ILE A 856 -14.95 -7.52 -12.93
C ILE A 856 -14.62 -7.72 -11.45
N ASN A 857 -15.31 -7.04 -10.53
CA ASN A 857 -15.12 -7.24 -9.09
C ASN A 857 -15.47 -8.66 -8.65
N LYS A 858 -16.54 -9.24 -9.21
CA LYS A 858 -16.90 -10.63 -8.95
C LYS A 858 -15.81 -11.60 -9.43
N ALA A 859 -15.33 -11.43 -10.66
CA ALA A 859 -14.25 -12.25 -11.21
C ALA A 859 -12.97 -12.13 -10.39
N TRP A 860 -12.61 -10.91 -9.96
CA TRP A 860 -11.48 -10.67 -9.08
C TRP A 860 -11.65 -11.33 -7.71
N THR A 861 -12.83 -11.27 -7.11
CA THR A 861 -13.10 -11.92 -5.82
C THR A 861 -12.97 -13.43 -5.93
N GLU A 862 -13.53 -14.04 -6.98
CA GLU A 862 -13.39 -15.47 -7.24
C GLU A 862 -11.92 -15.87 -7.46
N GLY A 863 -11.19 -15.12 -8.29
CA GLY A 863 -9.77 -15.36 -8.57
C GLY A 863 -8.86 -15.16 -7.35
N ASP A 864 -9.17 -14.16 -6.52
CA ASP A 864 -8.48 -13.91 -5.25
C ASP A 864 -8.65 -15.08 -4.30
N VAL A 865 -9.89 -15.58 -4.14
CA VAL A 865 -10.14 -16.75 -3.28
C VAL A 865 -9.55 -18.04 -3.86
N ASP A 866 -9.56 -18.24 -5.19
CA ASP A 866 -8.88 -19.39 -5.82
C ASP A 866 -7.38 -19.43 -5.47
N LEU A 867 -6.69 -18.30 -5.63
CA LEU A 867 -5.29 -18.15 -5.23
C LEU A 867 -5.09 -18.53 -3.75
N LEU A 868 -5.85 -17.91 -2.85
CA LEU A 868 -5.74 -18.17 -1.41
C LEU A 868 -6.01 -19.65 -1.08
N LEU A 869 -7.04 -20.24 -1.68
CA LEU A 869 -7.43 -21.62 -1.44
C LEU A 869 -6.35 -22.59 -1.94
N ARG A 870 -5.77 -22.34 -3.11
CA ARG A 870 -4.67 -23.15 -3.66
C ARG A 870 -3.41 -23.03 -2.83
N VAL A 871 -3.06 -21.84 -2.35
CA VAL A 871 -1.94 -21.63 -1.41
C VAL A 871 -2.20 -22.40 -0.11
N HIS A 872 -3.39 -22.28 0.47
CA HIS A 872 -3.78 -22.99 1.69
C HIS A 872 -3.68 -24.51 1.53
N LYS A 873 -4.24 -25.06 0.44
CA LYS A 873 -4.19 -26.50 0.12
C LYS A 873 -2.78 -27.01 -0.16
N ALA A 874 -1.90 -26.16 -0.68
CA ALA A 874 -0.48 -26.46 -0.86
C ALA A 874 0.35 -26.37 0.44
N GLY A 875 -0.27 -26.04 1.58
CA GLY A 875 0.40 -25.91 2.88
C GLY A 875 1.01 -24.52 3.14
N GLY A 876 0.75 -23.54 2.27
CA GLY A 876 1.10 -22.14 2.49
C GLY A 876 0.24 -21.49 3.59
N THR A 877 0.68 -20.32 4.07
CA THR A 877 -0.01 -19.61 5.17
C THR A 877 -0.88 -18.49 4.62
N VAL A 878 -2.20 -18.63 4.79
CA VAL A 878 -3.18 -17.58 4.49
C VAL A 878 -3.66 -16.94 5.80
N VAL A 879 -3.71 -15.61 5.83
CA VAL A 879 -4.15 -14.82 6.99
C VAL A 879 -5.22 -13.80 6.58
N ALA A 880 -6.20 -13.56 7.45
CA ALA A 880 -7.25 -12.59 7.17
C ALA A 880 -6.77 -11.16 7.44
N GLY A 881 -7.01 -10.29 6.47
CA GLY A 881 -6.81 -8.85 6.59
C GLY A 881 -7.81 -8.13 5.71
N THR A 882 -8.20 -6.91 6.07
CA THR A 882 -9.30 -6.20 5.39
C THR A 882 -8.81 -5.13 4.42
N ASP A 883 -7.67 -4.51 4.70
CA ASP A 883 -7.24 -3.23 4.12
C ASP A 883 -8.18 -2.07 4.50
N ALA A 884 -9.00 -2.21 5.55
CA ALA A 884 -9.91 -1.16 6.00
C ALA A 884 -9.11 0.10 6.44
N PRO A 885 -9.53 1.32 6.05
CA PRO A 885 -10.83 1.67 5.51
C PRO A 885 -10.87 1.75 3.96
N LEU A 886 -9.95 1.11 3.21
CA LEU A 886 -10.21 0.90 1.77
C LEU A 886 -11.32 -0.14 1.58
N ASP A 887 -11.30 -1.18 2.41
CA ASP A 887 -12.48 -1.97 2.76
C ASP A 887 -13.23 -1.36 3.97
N ASP A 888 -14.27 -2.01 4.46
CA ASP A 888 -15.16 -1.44 5.48
C ASP A 888 -14.75 -1.84 6.91
N VAL A 889 -14.56 -0.84 7.79
CA VAL A 889 -14.05 -1.04 9.16
C VAL A 889 -15.01 -1.93 9.97
N GLY A 890 -14.47 -2.96 10.62
CA GLY A 890 -15.24 -3.92 11.42
C GLY A 890 -16.01 -4.95 10.61
N VAL A 891 -16.79 -4.53 9.60
CA VAL A 891 -17.62 -5.45 8.79
C VAL A 891 -16.83 -6.19 7.70
N GLY A 892 -15.75 -5.60 7.16
CA GLY A 892 -14.95 -6.18 6.08
C GLY A 892 -14.32 -7.53 6.43
N ILE A 893 -13.97 -7.76 7.70
CA ILE A 893 -13.41 -9.06 8.14
C ILE A 893 -14.43 -10.19 7.94
N HIS A 894 -15.72 -9.92 8.21
CA HIS A 894 -16.79 -10.88 8.02
C HIS A 894 -17.08 -11.10 6.54
N GLN A 895 -17.00 -10.06 5.71
CA GLN A 895 -17.12 -10.24 4.25
C GLN A 895 -15.97 -11.05 3.65
N ASN A 896 -14.75 -10.87 4.16
CA ASN A 896 -13.62 -11.71 3.76
C ASN A 896 -13.90 -13.19 4.09
N LEU A 897 -14.38 -13.49 5.31
CA LEU A 897 -14.74 -14.85 5.72
C LEU A 897 -15.86 -15.45 4.85
N ARG A 898 -16.92 -14.67 4.57
CA ARG A 898 -18.05 -15.10 3.73
C ARG A 898 -17.62 -15.38 2.29
N ALA A 899 -16.81 -14.50 1.70
CA ALA A 899 -16.27 -14.69 0.35
C ALA A 899 -15.38 -15.94 0.26
N MET A 900 -14.50 -16.15 1.25
CA MET A 900 -13.68 -17.37 1.31
C MET A 900 -14.54 -18.63 1.33
N VAL A 901 -15.60 -18.67 2.15
CA VAL A 901 -16.49 -19.83 2.23
C VAL A 901 -17.28 -20.04 0.94
N LYS A 902 -17.83 -18.97 0.37
CA LYS A 902 -18.59 -19.01 -0.89
C LYS A 902 -17.79 -19.67 -2.02
N TYR A 903 -16.51 -19.34 -2.14
CA TYR A 903 -15.64 -19.83 -3.21
C TYR A 903 -14.73 -21.00 -2.79
N GLY A 904 -15.02 -21.68 -1.67
CA GLY A 904 -14.58 -23.05 -1.45
C GLY A 904 -13.77 -23.35 -0.18
N PHE A 905 -13.49 -22.37 0.68
CA PHE A 905 -13.04 -22.68 2.04
C PHE A 905 -14.18 -23.29 2.86
N SER A 906 -13.88 -24.20 3.79
CA SER A 906 -14.82 -24.50 4.87
C SER A 906 -14.90 -23.33 5.86
N PRO A 907 -16.02 -23.15 6.60
CA PRO A 907 -16.12 -22.11 7.64
C PRO A 907 -14.96 -22.19 8.65
N ARG A 908 -14.55 -23.40 9.04
CA ARG A 908 -13.40 -23.64 9.91
C ARG A 908 -12.09 -23.09 9.32
N GLU A 909 -11.78 -23.44 8.06
CA GLU A 909 -10.54 -22.97 7.42
C GLU A 909 -10.54 -21.44 7.26
N ALA A 910 -11.67 -20.85 6.89
CA ALA A 910 -11.84 -19.39 6.84
C ALA A 910 -11.58 -18.75 8.21
N LEU A 911 -12.20 -19.26 9.30
CA LEU A 911 -11.97 -18.76 10.66
C LEU A 911 -10.51 -18.91 11.11
N GLN A 912 -9.82 -19.97 10.71
CA GLN A 912 -8.39 -20.16 11.02
C GLN A 912 -7.52 -19.05 10.41
N THR A 913 -7.87 -18.53 9.23
CA THR A 913 -7.16 -17.39 8.62
C THR A 913 -7.21 -16.14 9.52
N ALA A 914 -8.33 -15.91 10.22
CA ALA A 914 -8.56 -14.78 11.12
C ALA A 914 -8.26 -15.08 12.60
N THR A 915 -7.76 -16.28 12.93
CA THR A 915 -7.46 -16.68 14.31
C THR A 915 -6.06 -17.30 14.41
N THR A 916 -5.94 -18.62 14.36
CA THR A 916 -4.67 -19.33 14.60
C THR A 916 -3.58 -18.99 13.57
N ASN A 917 -3.92 -18.82 12.29
CA ASN A 917 -2.92 -18.47 11.26
C ASN A 917 -2.45 -17.03 11.45
N ALA A 918 -3.38 -16.09 11.67
CA ALA A 918 -3.07 -14.70 11.96
C ALA A 918 -2.17 -14.58 13.21
N ALA A 919 -2.51 -15.27 14.29
CA ALA A 919 -1.71 -15.33 15.51
C ALA A 919 -0.27 -15.82 15.26
N ARG A 920 -0.11 -16.86 14.43
CA ARG A 920 1.21 -17.37 14.03
C ARG A 920 2.01 -16.35 13.21
N CYS A 921 1.37 -15.70 12.24
CA CYS A 921 1.95 -14.63 11.43
C CYS A 921 2.44 -13.46 12.29
N LEU A 922 1.74 -13.14 13.38
CA LEU A 922 2.16 -12.10 14.32
C LEU A 922 3.25 -12.56 15.30
N GLY A 923 3.62 -13.85 15.33
CA GLY A 923 4.52 -14.40 16.34
C GLY A 923 3.88 -14.53 17.73
N ALA A 924 2.54 -14.52 17.83
CA ALA A 924 1.79 -14.55 19.09
C ALA A 924 0.90 -15.82 19.19
N SER A 925 1.54 -16.98 19.37
CA SER A 925 0.86 -18.30 19.41
C SER A 925 -0.05 -18.54 20.63
N ASP A 926 -0.10 -17.59 21.54
CA ASP A 926 -1.02 -17.47 22.68
C ASP A 926 -2.31 -16.70 22.34
N LEU A 927 -2.42 -16.14 21.12
CA LEU A 927 -3.65 -15.57 20.54
C LEU A 927 -4.32 -16.55 19.57
N GLY A 928 -5.59 -16.28 19.23
CA GLY A 928 -6.31 -17.03 18.20
C GLY A 928 -6.58 -18.51 18.55
N VAL A 929 -6.46 -18.87 19.83
CA VAL A 929 -6.66 -20.22 20.37
C VAL A 929 -7.28 -20.17 21.77
N VAL A 930 -8.03 -21.21 22.17
CA VAL A 930 -8.56 -21.36 23.54
C VAL A 930 -7.93 -22.56 24.23
N ARG A 931 -6.95 -22.32 25.11
CA ARG A 931 -6.26 -23.35 25.89
C ARG A 931 -5.58 -22.76 27.13
N PRO A 932 -5.23 -23.56 28.14
CA PRO A 932 -4.40 -23.09 29.25
C PRO A 932 -3.11 -22.40 28.77
N GLY A 933 -2.82 -21.24 29.35
CA GLY A 933 -1.68 -20.37 29.02
C GLY A 933 -1.90 -19.43 27.82
N ALA A 934 -3.03 -19.50 27.12
CA ALA A 934 -3.39 -18.54 26.07
C ALA A 934 -4.03 -17.26 26.65
N ARG A 935 -3.97 -16.15 25.93
CA ARG A 935 -4.67 -14.91 26.34
C ARG A 935 -6.17 -15.11 26.19
N ALA A 936 -6.94 -14.52 27.09
CA ALA A 936 -8.39 -14.56 27.05
C ALA A 936 -8.95 -13.51 26.06
N ASP A 937 -8.57 -13.65 24.80
CA ASP A 937 -9.12 -12.92 23.66
C ASP A 937 -10.18 -13.82 22.99
N LEU A 938 -11.45 -13.61 23.32
CA LEU A 938 -12.56 -14.56 23.06
C LEU A 938 -13.81 -13.84 22.54
N LEU A 939 -14.66 -14.55 21.81
CA LEU A 939 -15.98 -14.09 21.39
C LEU A 939 -17.06 -15.00 21.95
N ALA A 940 -18.13 -14.41 22.49
CA ALA A 940 -19.39 -15.09 22.73
C ALA A 940 -20.34 -14.78 21.56
N ILE A 941 -20.81 -15.84 20.90
CA ILE A 941 -21.59 -15.77 19.66
C ILE A 941 -22.95 -16.46 19.88
N ASP A 942 -24.00 -15.82 19.39
CA ASP A 942 -25.33 -16.39 19.25
C ASP A 942 -25.48 -17.04 17.86
N GLY A 943 -25.00 -18.29 17.73
CA GLY A 943 -25.03 -19.04 16.48
C GLY A 943 -23.93 -20.09 16.36
N ASP A 944 -23.83 -20.70 15.18
CA ASP A 944 -22.91 -21.80 14.87
C ASP A 944 -22.00 -21.43 13.68
N PRO A 945 -20.90 -20.71 13.91
CA PRO A 945 -19.99 -20.26 12.86
C PRO A 945 -19.21 -21.39 12.16
N LEU A 946 -19.20 -22.63 12.68
CA LEU A 946 -18.57 -23.76 11.98
C LEU A 946 -19.51 -24.38 10.93
N ASN A 947 -20.82 -24.21 11.09
CA ASN A 947 -21.83 -24.63 10.12
C ASN A 947 -22.28 -23.50 9.19
N ASP A 948 -22.55 -22.31 9.71
CA ASP A 948 -22.88 -21.11 8.93
C ASP A 948 -21.94 -19.96 9.29
N ILE A 949 -21.02 -19.63 8.38
CA ILE A 949 -20.03 -18.57 8.60
C ILE A 949 -20.66 -17.19 8.87
N ASN A 950 -21.90 -16.96 8.47
CA ASN A 950 -22.60 -15.69 8.75
C ASN A 950 -22.79 -15.47 10.25
N ASP A 951 -22.94 -16.54 11.02
CA ASP A 951 -23.11 -16.49 12.48
C ASP A 951 -21.86 -15.94 13.19
N ALA A 952 -20.69 -15.93 12.54
CA ALA A 952 -19.47 -15.34 13.10
C ALA A 952 -19.64 -13.86 13.46
N ALA A 953 -20.58 -13.15 12.81
CA ALA A 953 -20.88 -11.76 13.08
C ALA A 953 -21.90 -11.54 14.22
N ARG A 954 -22.60 -12.59 14.70
CA ARG A 954 -23.64 -12.53 15.75
C ARG A 954 -23.03 -12.51 17.16
N ILE A 955 -22.15 -11.54 17.37
CA ILE A 955 -21.38 -11.42 18.60
C ILE A 955 -22.23 -10.71 19.66
N GLU A 956 -22.34 -11.30 20.83
CA GLU A 956 -23.03 -10.70 21.98
C GLU A 956 -22.04 -9.99 22.93
N ARG A 957 -20.82 -10.53 22.99
CA ARG A 957 -19.78 -10.09 23.92
C ARG A 957 -18.39 -10.42 23.40
N VAL A 958 -17.46 -9.52 23.64
CA VAL A 958 -16.04 -9.66 23.28
C VAL A 958 -15.16 -9.58 24.51
N PHE A 959 -14.12 -10.38 24.52
CA PHE A 959 -13.10 -10.39 25.56
C PHE A 959 -11.75 -9.98 24.98
N VAL A 960 -11.06 -9.05 25.64
CA VAL A 960 -9.67 -8.67 25.33
C VAL A 960 -8.88 -8.68 26.63
N ASP A 961 -7.87 -9.54 26.73
CA ASP A 961 -7.13 -9.82 27.96
C ASP A 961 -8.06 -10.16 29.13
N GLY A 962 -9.13 -10.91 28.83
CA GLY A 962 -10.17 -11.26 29.77
C GLY A 962 -11.11 -10.11 30.16
N ARG A 963 -10.86 -8.85 29.74
CA ARG A 963 -11.82 -7.74 29.95
C ARG A 963 -13.02 -7.96 29.05
N SER A 964 -14.22 -7.83 29.61
CA SER A 964 -15.47 -8.15 28.93
C SER A 964 -16.14 -6.87 28.44
N TYR A 965 -16.59 -6.86 27.19
CA TYR A 965 -17.36 -5.79 26.58
C TYR A 965 -18.65 -6.37 25.98
N ARG A 966 -19.82 -5.94 26.47
CA ARG A 966 -21.09 -6.28 25.81
C ARG A 966 -21.34 -5.33 24.65
N ILE A 967 -21.93 -5.81 23.56
CA ILE A 967 -22.22 -4.96 22.40
C ILE A 967 -23.01 -3.69 22.76
N PRO A 968 -24.10 -3.75 23.57
CA PRO A 968 -24.81 -2.53 23.98
C PRO A 968 -23.93 -1.49 24.70
N GLU A 969 -22.92 -1.93 25.47
CA GLU A 969 -22.01 -1.03 26.18
C GLU A 969 -21.04 -0.32 25.24
N LEU A 970 -20.64 -0.97 24.14
CA LEU A 970 -19.81 -0.36 23.10
C LEU A 970 -20.59 0.67 22.27
N LEU A 971 -21.91 0.49 22.13
CA LEU A 971 -22.78 1.39 21.38
C LEU A 971 -23.23 2.60 22.21
N ALA A 972 -23.48 2.41 23.50
CA ALA A 972 -24.09 3.41 24.39
C ALA A 972 -23.50 4.84 24.29
N PRO A 973 -22.17 5.06 24.20
CA PRO A 973 -21.61 6.42 24.07
C PRO A 973 -22.01 7.17 22.79
N PHE A 974 -22.57 6.44 21.81
CA PHE A 974 -22.78 6.93 20.45
C PHE A 974 -24.26 6.96 20.04
N GLU A 975 -25.17 6.40 20.85
CA GLU A 975 -26.59 6.27 20.50
C GLU A 975 -27.33 7.61 20.41
N ASP A 976 -27.00 8.56 21.29
CA ASP A 976 -27.65 9.88 21.39
C ASP A 976 -26.93 10.97 20.59
N LEU A 977 -25.78 10.65 19.98
CA LEU A 977 -25.04 11.60 19.17
C LEU A 977 -25.71 11.74 17.81
N THR A 978 -26.43 12.84 17.61
CA THR A 978 -27.13 13.15 16.35
C THR A 978 -26.17 13.06 15.17
N THR A 979 -26.45 12.18 14.22
CA THR A 979 -25.79 12.18 12.92
C THR A 979 -26.64 13.02 11.97
N PRO A 980 -26.19 14.22 11.54
CA PRO A 980 -26.96 15.01 10.60
C PRO A 980 -27.10 14.23 9.29
N ARG A 981 -28.32 13.84 8.93
CA ARG A 981 -28.63 13.32 7.60
C ARG A 981 -29.02 14.51 6.73
N GLY A 982 -28.09 15.00 5.91
CA GLY A 982 -28.39 16.07 4.96
C GLY A 982 -27.28 17.10 4.81
N ALA A 983 -26.34 16.83 3.91
CA ALA A 983 -25.59 17.80 3.13
C ALA A 983 -25.20 17.12 1.80
N SER A 984 -24.96 17.92 0.76
CA SER A 984 -24.84 17.49 -0.65
C SER A 984 -23.94 16.28 -0.89
N THR A 985 -24.30 15.50 -1.92
CA THR A 985 -23.54 14.39 -2.50
C THR A 985 -22.04 14.72 -2.57
N PRO A 986 -21.14 13.85 -2.08
CA PRO A 986 -19.71 14.06 -2.29
C PRO A 986 -19.40 13.98 -3.80
N ALA A 987 -18.50 14.83 -4.27
CA ALA A 987 -17.90 14.74 -5.60
C ALA A 987 -16.37 14.73 -5.45
N PRO A 988 -15.58 14.06 -6.31
CA PRO A 988 -15.81 12.85 -7.10
C PRO A 988 -15.11 11.60 -6.50
N ARG A 989 -15.26 10.45 -7.16
CA ARG A 989 -14.62 9.15 -6.84
C ARG A 989 -13.14 9.30 -6.43
N LEU A 990 -12.84 8.88 -5.20
CA LEU A 990 -11.47 8.56 -4.78
C LEU A 990 -11.02 7.36 -5.61
N HIS A 991 -10.07 7.56 -6.52
CA HIS A 991 -9.51 6.46 -7.32
C HIS A 991 -8.86 5.44 -6.39
N GLY A 992 -9.42 4.22 -6.37
CA GLY A 992 -8.95 3.11 -5.54
C GLY A 992 -7.52 2.69 -5.90
N CYS A 993 -6.77 2.24 -4.89
CA CYS A 993 -5.32 2.05 -4.99
C CYS A 993 -4.88 0.68 -5.55
N CYS A 994 -5.76 -0.32 -5.62
CA CYS A 994 -5.26 -1.69 -5.63
C CYS A 994 -5.38 -2.46 -6.94
N ARG A 995 -6.09 -2.00 -7.98
CA ARG A 995 -5.94 -2.52 -9.35
C ARG A 995 -6.24 -1.39 -10.32
N ILE A 996 -5.48 -1.30 -11.41
CA ILE A 996 -5.50 -0.22 -12.39
C ILE A 996 -6.94 0.20 -12.71
N GLN A 997 -7.33 1.43 -12.37
CA GLN A 997 -8.52 2.05 -12.94
C GLN A 997 -8.29 3.54 -13.16
N LYS A 998 -8.13 3.91 -14.44
CA LYS A 998 -8.78 5.08 -15.03
C LYS A 998 -9.18 4.78 -16.47
N GLY A 999 -10.29 4.06 -16.65
CA GLY A 999 -11.20 4.31 -17.76
C GLY A 999 -12.27 5.28 -17.24
N LYS A 1000 -12.40 6.45 -17.89
CA LYS A 1000 -13.63 7.25 -17.79
C LYS A 1000 -14.62 6.73 -18.81
#